data_AF-A0A0D9NLI4-F1
#
_entry.id   AF-A0A0D9NLI4-F1
#
_cell.length_a   1.000
_cell.length_b   1.000
_cell.length_c   1.000
_cell.angle_alpha   90.00
_cell.angle_beta   90.00
_cell.angle_gamma   90.00
#
_symmetry.space_group_name_H-M   'P 1'
#
loop_
_entity.id
_entity.type
_entity.pdbx_description
1 polymer ?
#
loop_
_entity_poly.entity_id
_entity_poly.type
_entity_poly.pdbx_seq_one_letter_code
_entity_poly.pdbx_strand_id
1 'polypeptide(L)'
;MATTTALVLSEINAPFSFETVRLDALRPDEALVEIHASGICHTDLSCADGTLPAFAPAVFGHEGAGIVKEIGSQVQHVAVGDKVLLSFAHCQQCAQCKDGHPAHCYSFKALNFGGTRPDGSSAMRRQEEQGGQALYSRFFGQSSFSRHTVVSVSSLVKVPDTTDLALFAPLGCGLQTGAGAVLNTLDVQAGSSVAVFGAGSVGMSAIMAAKMRRAKIIIAIDLQKSRLELASRLGATHTLLGSDPDIVAKIGELAPPNGVNYAVDCTGVPAVIETMIQALGSRGHAASVGAPTVSLATVVGCKRRKERCDGRQPCGRCTERRVHNECRYETEHGGRAAKLHPARHRGGSISSSRGRSSVEPPSVTIDIADSSPAATPLDQSRLILDKKGRFMYLGDSANPSFLQSIRRLVRETQGPGPFVDDPLRPAMVEASPEGAPAWLDAGSDHKSPPALTEDEARHFARQFYLCTNGILDLYDKPVLLDQVPRALARDAVALPLAKPVVYLILALGAQSSPKDLGEVAESCFNYGRYLSARYLMDDPSTLAVEAYILIAMYLLAASRRNAAFMHLGFAVRAAYALGLHLKAVSMRFTADEFRRRERIWKSLRSIDILSSALLGRPPATKETRDTAAPDDYSACSDLLAIMEQVLTDVYEQRQISATTLNRVASRQREWAAVFTRGLAADNIEPGDGVEGGAPNMGLTHLKVVFHWTVMLLTRPFLSERVAAHARQAASSSSSSSSPAWTPAESSRVLAHACVNSAIRTLALLEPLVEAWDTPTRLPFSVSCVVHSALVVGLAHFGDMHQIFPLDKSMYTARSLLQRFSSDAIAFRNCTIVRLLHEACQAYAEKRHAASMDMEGQLISSLFGQLHYTPPGTTGPAEPADHSALRAFGDDAAAADASWDSVSPAKTTVQPLSPSSTPATMPKHDDDAAALPLEVSSVFDGGNILGDEDIVNLESRDDLVSLYALIDTSGGYLGLE
;
A
#
# COMPACT_ATOMS: atom_id res chain seq x y z
N MET A 1 -30.11 8.56 -33.42
CA MET A 1 -29.54 7.56 -32.47
C MET A 1 -30.01 6.20 -32.94
N ALA A 2 -29.08 5.28 -33.22
CA ALA A 2 -29.42 3.93 -33.67
C ALA A 2 -29.70 3.02 -32.46
N THR A 3 -30.63 2.08 -32.61
CA THR A 3 -30.77 0.95 -31.70
C THR A 3 -30.07 -0.28 -32.28
N THR A 4 -29.56 -1.14 -31.42
CA THR A 4 -28.84 -2.35 -31.83
C THR A 4 -28.93 -3.44 -30.76
N THR A 5 -28.83 -4.70 -31.17
CA THR A 5 -28.73 -5.81 -30.22
C THR A 5 -27.30 -5.93 -29.69
N ALA A 6 -27.15 -5.98 -28.38
CA ALA A 6 -25.89 -6.19 -27.68
C ALA A 6 -25.99 -7.33 -26.67
N LEU A 7 -24.85 -7.92 -26.35
CA LEU A 7 -24.72 -8.89 -25.28
C LEU A 7 -24.36 -8.14 -23.99
N VAL A 8 -25.37 -7.91 -23.16
CA VAL A 8 -25.27 -7.13 -21.93
C VAL A 8 -25.03 -8.06 -20.75
N LEU A 9 -24.09 -7.68 -19.90
CA LEU A 9 -23.98 -8.20 -18.54
C LEU A 9 -24.73 -7.23 -17.61
N SER A 10 -25.76 -7.70 -16.90
CA SER A 10 -26.53 -6.84 -15.98
C SER A 10 -25.73 -6.51 -14.71
N GLU A 11 -25.08 -7.51 -14.12
CA GLU A 11 -24.32 -7.45 -12.87
C GLU A 11 -23.07 -8.33 -12.98
N ILE A 12 -22.02 -8.03 -12.21
CA ILE A 12 -20.82 -8.87 -12.16
C ILE A 12 -21.20 -10.28 -11.66
N ASN A 13 -20.66 -11.33 -12.29
CA ASN A 13 -21.03 -12.75 -12.15
C ASN A 13 -22.41 -13.18 -12.72
N ALA A 14 -23.20 -12.28 -13.29
CA ALA A 14 -24.43 -12.66 -13.99
C ALA A 14 -24.12 -13.42 -15.30
N PRO A 15 -25.07 -14.23 -15.84
CA PRO A 15 -25.00 -14.64 -17.23
C PRO A 15 -25.21 -13.43 -18.14
N PHE A 16 -24.51 -13.42 -19.27
CA PHE A 16 -24.79 -12.50 -20.38
C PHE A 16 -26.20 -12.72 -20.97
N SER A 17 -26.89 -11.64 -21.32
CA SER A 17 -28.18 -11.64 -22.02
C SER A 17 -28.13 -10.83 -23.30
N PHE A 18 -28.93 -11.18 -24.30
CA PHE A 18 -29.14 -10.31 -25.46
C PHE A 18 -30.19 -9.25 -25.12
N GLU A 19 -29.82 -7.98 -25.22
CA GLU A 19 -30.70 -6.83 -25.01
C GLU A 19 -30.64 -5.88 -26.21
N THR A 20 -31.70 -5.09 -26.41
CA THR A 20 -31.65 -3.97 -27.35
C THR A 20 -31.15 -2.72 -26.61
N VAL A 21 -30.06 -2.15 -27.10
CA VAL A 21 -29.41 -0.96 -26.56
C VAL A 21 -29.49 0.19 -27.55
N ARG A 22 -29.43 1.42 -27.05
CA ARG A 22 -29.36 2.64 -27.86
C ARG A 22 -27.92 3.15 -27.90
N LEU A 23 -27.42 3.45 -29.09
CA LEU A 23 -26.15 4.13 -29.31
C LEU A 23 -26.38 5.64 -29.25
N ASP A 24 -25.60 6.33 -28.42
CA ASP A 24 -25.58 7.80 -28.40
C ASP A 24 -24.86 8.34 -29.66
N ALA A 25 -25.00 9.64 -29.94
CA ALA A 25 -24.49 10.23 -31.18
C ALA A 25 -22.96 10.09 -31.35
N LEU A 26 -22.54 9.97 -32.61
CA LEU A 26 -21.13 9.80 -33.00
C LEU A 26 -20.34 11.10 -32.81
N ARG A 27 -19.14 11.01 -32.22
CA ARG A 27 -18.24 12.16 -32.03
C ARG A 27 -17.22 12.30 -33.16
N PRO A 28 -16.55 13.47 -33.29
CA PRO A 28 -15.55 13.70 -34.32
C PRO A 28 -14.42 12.66 -34.38
N ASP A 29 -14.03 12.08 -33.24
CA ASP A 29 -12.93 11.11 -33.06
C ASP A 29 -13.40 9.64 -32.99
N GLU A 30 -14.63 9.35 -33.40
CA GLU A 30 -15.26 8.03 -33.31
C GLU A 30 -15.69 7.51 -34.69
N ALA A 31 -15.87 6.19 -34.81
CA ALA A 31 -16.56 5.57 -35.94
C ALA A 31 -17.66 4.61 -35.46
N LEU A 32 -18.72 4.46 -36.26
CA LEU A 32 -19.73 3.42 -36.09
C LEU A 32 -19.33 2.20 -36.93
N VAL A 33 -19.22 1.03 -36.31
CA VAL A 33 -18.85 -0.23 -36.98
C VAL A 33 -19.98 -1.24 -36.84
N GLU A 34 -20.42 -1.87 -37.94
CA GLU A 34 -21.21 -3.11 -37.88
C GLU A 34 -20.24 -4.27 -37.67
N ILE A 35 -20.35 -4.94 -36.52
CA ILE A 35 -19.50 -6.07 -36.14
C ILE A 35 -19.92 -7.30 -36.93
N HIS A 36 -18.97 -7.88 -37.65
CA HIS A 36 -19.09 -9.16 -38.33
C HIS A 36 -18.78 -10.33 -37.39
N ALA A 37 -17.74 -10.19 -36.57
CA ALA A 37 -17.33 -11.16 -35.57
C ALA A 37 -16.63 -10.47 -34.40
N SER A 38 -16.63 -11.11 -33.23
CA SER A 38 -15.76 -10.76 -32.12
C SER A 38 -15.14 -12.03 -31.54
N GLY A 39 -13.82 -11.99 -31.30
CA GLY A 39 -13.17 -12.99 -30.46
C GLY A 39 -13.68 -12.90 -29.01
N ILE A 40 -13.51 -13.99 -28.26
CA ILE A 40 -13.79 -14.09 -26.83
C ILE A 40 -12.47 -14.40 -26.15
N CYS A 41 -11.93 -13.41 -25.43
CA CYS A 41 -10.67 -13.53 -24.72
C CYS A 41 -10.92 -13.74 -23.22
N HIS A 42 -9.93 -14.31 -22.51
CA HIS A 42 -10.09 -14.57 -21.08
C HIS A 42 -10.35 -13.29 -20.28
N THR A 43 -9.80 -12.15 -20.73
CA THR A 43 -10.01 -10.83 -20.12
C THR A 43 -11.49 -10.41 -20.11
N ASP A 44 -12.28 -10.72 -21.16
CA ASP A 44 -13.73 -10.42 -21.14
C ASP A 44 -14.44 -11.18 -20.01
N LEU A 45 -14.09 -12.45 -19.85
CA LEU A 45 -14.66 -13.34 -18.83
C LEU A 45 -14.22 -12.91 -17.42
N SER A 46 -12.93 -12.58 -17.25
CA SER A 46 -12.39 -12.12 -15.97
C SER A 46 -12.89 -10.73 -15.56
N CYS A 47 -13.24 -9.86 -16.50
CA CYS A 47 -13.98 -8.63 -16.19
C CYS A 47 -15.44 -8.92 -15.85
N ALA A 48 -16.08 -9.89 -16.50
CA ALA A 48 -17.47 -10.27 -16.23
C ALA A 48 -17.67 -11.00 -14.89
N ASP A 49 -16.70 -11.81 -14.43
CA ASP A 49 -16.72 -12.50 -13.13
C ASP A 49 -16.10 -11.67 -11.97
N GLY A 50 -15.49 -10.53 -12.28
CA GLY A 50 -14.89 -9.63 -11.30
C GLY A 50 -13.46 -10.00 -10.86
N THR A 51 -12.84 -11.01 -11.47
CA THR A 51 -11.40 -11.32 -11.30
C THR A 51 -10.51 -10.15 -11.74
N LEU A 52 -10.94 -9.39 -12.74
CA LEU A 52 -10.35 -8.12 -13.16
C LEU A 52 -11.35 -6.97 -12.93
N PRO A 53 -10.91 -5.78 -12.48
CA PRO A 53 -11.81 -4.66 -12.22
C PRO A 53 -12.59 -4.20 -13.47
N ALA A 54 -13.91 -4.24 -13.36
CA ALA A 54 -14.86 -3.67 -14.30
C ALA A 54 -16.12 -3.21 -13.55
N PHE A 55 -17.03 -2.52 -14.24
CA PHE A 55 -18.34 -2.15 -13.70
C PHE A 55 -19.45 -2.77 -14.55
N ALA A 56 -20.62 -2.97 -13.98
CA ALA A 56 -21.83 -3.41 -14.65
C ALA A 56 -22.99 -2.43 -14.34
N PRO A 57 -24.04 -2.34 -15.18
CA PRO A 57 -24.28 -3.12 -16.40
C PRO A 57 -23.33 -2.76 -17.55
N ALA A 58 -22.92 -3.76 -18.35
CA ALA A 58 -21.80 -3.64 -19.29
C ALA A 58 -22.03 -4.31 -20.64
N VAL A 59 -21.37 -3.79 -21.68
CA VAL A 59 -21.11 -4.50 -22.94
C VAL A 59 -19.60 -4.64 -23.09
N PHE A 60 -19.11 -5.88 -23.08
CA PHE A 60 -17.68 -6.20 -23.25
C PHE A 60 -17.35 -6.51 -24.73
N GLY A 61 -16.30 -7.30 -24.98
CA GLY A 61 -15.76 -7.59 -26.31
C GLY A 61 -14.65 -6.60 -26.65
N HIS A 62 -13.46 -7.14 -26.94
CA HIS A 62 -12.27 -6.37 -27.30
C HIS A 62 -11.43 -7.01 -28.44
N GLU A 63 -12.04 -7.92 -29.20
CA GLU A 63 -11.44 -8.59 -30.36
C GLU A 63 -12.39 -8.50 -31.56
N GLY A 64 -12.96 -7.32 -31.80
CA GLY A 64 -13.94 -7.09 -32.86
C GLY A 64 -13.35 -7.01 -34.27
N ALA A 65 -14.15 -7.41 -35.26
CA ALA A 65 -13.90 -7.24 -36.68
C ALA A 65 -15.20 -6.88 -37.39
N GLY A 66 -15.18 -5.94 -38.32
CA GLY A 66 -16.41 -5.40 -38.89
C GLY A 66 -16.23 -4.49 -40.10
N ILE A 67 -17.30 -3.78 -40.44
CA ILE A 67 -17.37 -2.84 -41.56
C ILE A 67 -17.77 -1.46 -41.02
N VAL A 68 -17.02 -0.42 -41.38
CA VAL A 68 -17.32 0.97 -41.00
C VAL A 68 -18.61 1.44 -41.68
N LYS A 69 -19.53 2.02 -40.90
CA LYS A 69 -20.84 2.53 -41.36
C LYS A 69 -20.94 4.04 -41.34
N GLU A 70 -20.40 4.68 -40.32
CA GLU A 70 -20.34 6.14 -40.17
C GLU A 70 -19.00 6.52 -39.55
N ILE A 71 -18.50 7.72 -39.87
CA ILE A 71 -17.23 8.24 -39.33
C ILE A 71 -17.43 9.66 -38.79
N GLY A 72 -16.74 9.98 -37.69
CA GLY A 72 -16.65 11.32 -37.16
C GLY A 72 -15.85 12.27 -38.05
N SER A 73 -16.08 13.57 -37.91
CA SER A 73 -15.48 14.62 -38.76
C SER A 73 -13.95 14.78 -38.64
N GLN A 74 -13.28 14.11 -37.69
CA GLN A 74 -11.81 14.09 -37.56
C GLN A 74 -11.20 12.74 -37.95
N VAL A 75 -12.00 11.77 -38.39
CA VAL A 75 -11.52 10.47 -38.87
C VAL A 75 -10.99 10.60 -40.30
N GLN A 76 -9.72 10.23 -40.53
CA GLN A 76 -9.04 10.41 -41.83
C GLN A 76 -8.45 9.13 -42.45
N HIS A 77 -8.20 8.09 -41.65
CA HIS A 77 -7.48 6.88 -42.10
C HIS A 77 -8.37 5.67 -42.40
N VAL A 78 -9.69 5.82 -42.27
CA VAL A 78 -10.71 4.85 -42.71
C VAL A 78 -11.88 5.59 -43.37
N ALA A 79 -12.57 4.91 -44.29
CA ALA A 79 -13.77 5.37 -44.95
C ALA A 79 -14.97 4.47 -44.64
N VAL A 80 -16.19 4.98 -44.86
CA VAL A 80 -17.41 4.17 -44.81
C VAL A 80 -17.34 3.04 -45.85
N GLY A 81 -17.65 1.82 -45.44
CA GLY A 81 -17.51 0.61 -46.23
C GLY A 81 -16.21 -0.17 -45.98
N ASP A 82 -15.19 0.44 -45.36
CA ASP A 82 -13.92 -0.25 -45.10
C ASP A 82 -14.08 -1.43 -44.13
N LYS A 83 -13.40 -2.54 -44.45
CA LYS A 83 -13.17 -3.64 -43.52
C LYS A 83 -12.12 -3.26 -42.48
N VAL A 84 -12.43 -3.50 -41.21
CA VAL A 84 -11.58 -3.14 -40.07
C VAL A 84 -11.49 -4.26 -39.03
N LEU A 85 -10.32 -4.36 -38.39
CA LEU A 85 -10.11 -5.05 -37.13
C LEU A 85 -10.01 -4.01 -36.01
N LEU A 86 -10.44 -4.37 -34.79
CA LEU A 86 -10.51 -3.47 -33.64
C LEU A 86 -9.46 -3.86 -32.59
N SER A 87 -8.45 -3.00 -32.43
CA SER A 87 -7.38 -3.10 -31.43
C SER A 87 -7.77 -2.38 -30.13
N PHE A 88 -6.79 -2.12 -29.25
CA PHE A 88 -6.95 -1.26 -28.07
C PHE A 88 -6.88 0.23 -28.42
N ALA A 89 -7.57 1.07 -27.65
CA ALA A 89 -7.54 2.52 -27.80
C ALA A 89 -6.34 3.18 -27.09
N HIS A 90 -5.85 4.29 -27.64
CA HIS A 90 -4.72 5.05 -27.12
C HIS A 90 -4.88 6.55 -27.47
N CYS A 91 -4.23 7.45 -26.71
CA CYS A 91 -4.53 8.89 -26.81
C CYS A 91 -3.87 9.61 -27.98
N GLN A 92 -3.01 8.93 -28.76
CA GLN A 92 -2.24 9.45 -29.91
C GLN A 92 -1.27 10.63 -29.62
N GLN A 93 -1.42 11.35 -28.51
CA GLN A 93 -0.74 12.63 -28.25
C GLN A 93 0.35 12.60 -27.16
N CYS A 94 0.32 11.63 -26.24
CA CYS A 94 1.34 11.53 -25.18
C CYS A 94 2.69 11.05 -25.75
N ALA A 95 3.79 11.27 -25.01
CA ALA A 95 5.13 10.92 -25.46
C ALA A 95 5.24 9.46 -25.94
N GLN A 96 4.69 8.51 -25.17
CA GLN A 96 4.68 7.09 -25.52
C GLN A 96 3.90 6.79 -26.82
N CYS A 97 2.82 7.51 -27.13
CA CYS A 97 2.12 7.34 -28.40
C CYS A 97 2.91 7.95 -29.58
N LYS A 98 3.53 9.11 -29.38
CA LYS A 98 4.35 9.79 -30.39
C LYS A 98 5.63 9.02 -30.75
N ASP A 99 6.16 8.27 -29.78
CA ASP A 99 7.34 7.42 -29.90
C ASP A 99 7.02 5.99 -30.41
N GLY A 100 5.81 5.75 -30.94
CA GLY A 100 5.44 4.44 -31.50
C GLY A 100 5.13 3.35 -30.47
N HIS A 101 4.95 3.70 -29.20
CA HIS A 101 4.67 2.80 -28.09
C HIS A 101 3.24 2.98 -27.49
N PRO A 102 2.16 2.82 -28.29
CA PRO A 102 0.78 3.11 -27.83
C PRO A 102 0.29 2.18 -26.70
N ALA A 103 0.85 0.98 -26.56
CA ALA A 103 0.57 0.07 -25.45
C ALA A 103 0.99 0.66 -24.08
N HIS A 104 1.92 1.61 -24.05
CA HIS A 104 2.38 2.32 -22.86
C HIS A 104 1.74 3.72 -22.71
N CYS A 105 0.65 3.99 -23.44
CA CYS A 105 -0.11 5.23 -23.36
C CYS A 105 -0.48 5.61 -21.90
N TYR A 106 -0.19 6.84 -21.49
CA TYR A 106 -0.49 7.32 -20.12
C TYR A 106 -1.99 7.21 -19.76
N SER A 107 -2.87 7.30 -20.75
CA SER A 107 -4.32 7.16 -20.60
C SER A 107 -4.85 5.74 -20.86
N PHE A 108 -3.99 4.73 -21.06
CA PHE A 108 -4.40 3.37 -21.49
C PHE A 108 -5.48 2.77 -20.60
N LYS A 109 -5.35 2.87 -19.27
CA LYS A 109 -6.36 2.34 -18.33
C LYS A 109 -7.71 3.04 -18.47
N ALA A 110 -7.73 4.37 -18.60
CA ALA A 110 -8.97 5.13 -18.75
C ALA A 110 -9.66 4.83 -20.09
N LEU A 111 -8.88 4.74 -21.19
CA LEU A 111 -9.42 4.52 -22.54
C LEU A 111 -9.92 3.09 -22.80
N ASN A 112 -9.37 2.09 -22.08
CA ASN A 112 -9.69 0.67 -22.32
C ASN A 112 -10.51 0.02 -21.19
N PHE A 113 -10.37 0.49 -19.94
CA PHE A 113 -11.08 -0.05 -18.78
C PHE A 113 -12.01 0.98 -18.09
N GLY A 114 -12.11 2.22 -18.59
CA GLY A 114 -12.90 3.28 -17.98
C GLY A 114 -14.43 3.20 -18.19
N GLY A 115 -14.91 2.41 -19.16
CA GLY A 115 -16.34 2.21 -19.39
C GLY A 115 -17.11 3.38 -20.02
N THR A 116 -16.40 4.48 -20.30
CA THR A 116 -16.96 5.78 -20.68
C THR A 116 -16.02 6.50 -21.65
N ARG A 117 -16.50 7.59 -22.24
CA ARG A 117 -15.70 8.56 -22.99
C ARG A 117 -14.88 9.43 -22.01
N PRO A 118 -13.85 10.16 -22.47
CA PRO A 118 -12.98 10.96 -21.58
C PRO A 118 -13.68 12.03 -20.73
N ASP A 119 -14.91 12.42 -21.08
CA ASP A 119 -15.76 13.36 -20.32
C ASP A 119 -16.77 12.66 -19.37
N GLY A 120 -16.66 11.34 -19.20
CA GLY A 120 -17.55 10.52 -18.38
C GLY A 120 -18.88 10.14 -19.05
N SER A 121 -19.18 10.62 -20.26
CA SER A 121 -20.39 10.20 -20.98
C SER A 121 -20.27 8.76 -21.52
N SER A 122 -21.37 8.02 -21.57
CA SER A 122 -21.39 6.69 -22.19
C SER A 122 -21.63 6.76 -23.70
N ALA A 123 -21.22 5.73 -24.44
CA ALA A 123 -21.57 5.52 -25.84
C ALA A 123 -22.83 4.65 -26.02
N MET A 124 -23.24 3.91 -24.99
CA MET A 124 -24.37 2.98 -25.02
C MET A 124 -25.30 3.15 -23.81
N ARG A 125 -26.61 2.98 -24.02
CA ARG A 125 -27.64 3.02 -22.99
C ARG A 125 -28.64 1.88 -23.15
N ARG A 126 -29.24 1.41 -22.07
CA ARG A 126 -30.45 0.56 -22.14
C ARG A 126 -31.57 1.33 -22.86
N GLN A 127 -32.41 0.61 -23.61
CA GLN A 127 -33.55 1.19 -24.30
C GLN A 127 -34.73 1.36 -23.34
N GLU A 128 -34.94 2.59 -22.85
CA GLU A 128 -36.05 3.00 -21.97
C GLU A 128 -36.68 4.29 -22.52
N GLU A 129 -37.94 4.57 -22.19
CA GLU A 129 -38.72 5.69 -22.76
C GLU A 129 -38.18 7.08 -22.36
N GLN A 130 -37.53 7.19 -21.21
CA GLN A 130 -36.82 8.41 -20.77
C GLN A 130 -35.47 8.06 -20.12
N GLY A 131 -34.45 8.88 -20.36
CA GLY A 131 -33.14 8.79 -19.69
C GLY A 131 -32.23 7.65 -20.20
N GLY A 132 -32.68 6.40 -20.12
CA GLY A 132 -31.96 5.19 -20.52
C GLY A 132 -30.70 4.95 -19.69
N GLN A 133 -30.72 3.95 -18.80
CA GLN A 133 -29.57 3.61 -17.95
C GLN A 133 -28.28 3.50 -18.77
N ALA A 134 -27.25 4.27 -18.40
CA ALA A 134 -25.97 4.24 -19.07
C ALA A 134 -25.26 2.90 -18.84
N LEU A 135 -24.74 2.31 -19.92
CA LEU A 135 -23.98 1.07 -19.87
C LEU A 135 -22.48 1.38 -19.78
N TYR A 136 -21.74 0.58 -19.01
CA TYR A 136 -20.29 0.47 -19.14
C TYR A 136 -19.99 -0.03 -20.56
N SER A 137 -19.41 0.85 -21.38
CA SER A 137 -19.17 0.63 -22.80
C SER A 137 -17.80 1.19 -23.21
N ARG A 138 -17.45 1.16 -24.49
CA ARG A 138 -16.07 1.47 -24.94
C ARG A 138 -15.01 0.67 -24.18
N PHE A 139 -15.32 -0.58 -23.82
CA PHE A 139 -14.33 -1.54 -23.34
C PHE A 139 -13.28 -1.75 -24.44
N PHE A 140 -12.01 -1.55 -24.12
CA PHE A 140 -10.91 -1.44 -25.09
C PHE A 140 -11.12 -0.38 -26.19
N GLY A 141 -11.90 0.66 -25.88
CA GLY A 141 -12.36 1.65 -26.84
C GLY A 141 -13.37 1.15 -27.88
N GLN A 142 -13.93 -0.05 -27.71
CA GLN A 142 -14.79 -0.70 -28.71
C GLN A 142 -16.10 -1.32 -28.16
N SER A 143 -16.09 -2.16 -27.11
CA SER A 143 -17.26 -2.98 -26.71
C SER A 143 -17.88 -3.77 -27.88
N SER A 144 -17.10 -4.69 -28.47
CA SER A 144 -17.46 -5.43 -29.69
C SER A 144 -18.51 -6.53 -29.52
N PHE A 145 -19.01 -6.82 -28.31
CA PHE A 145 -20.16 -7.71 -28.11
C PHE A 145 -21.50 -7.00 -28.40
N SER A 146 -21.57 -6.28 -29.51
CA SER A 146 -22.75 -5.59 -30.03
C SER A 146 -22.77 -5.65 -31.54
N ARG A 147 -23.94 -5.78 -32.17
CA ARG A 147 -24.04 -5.82 -33.64
C ARG A 147 -23.53 -4.52 -34.28
N HIS A 148 -23.80 -3.38 -33.65
CA HIS A 148 -23.17 -2.11 -33.99
C HIS A 148 -22.52 -1.52 -32.75
N THR A 149 -21.34 -0.92 -32.91
CA THR A 149 -20.70 -0.20 -31.79
C THR A 149 -19.97 1.06 -32.24
N VAL A 150 -19.90 2.02 -31.33
CA VAL A 150 -19.16 3.27 -31.45
C VAL A 150 -17.75 3.03 -30.91
N VAL A 151 -16.76 3.09 -31.80
CA VAL A 151 -15.36 2.80 -31.48
C VAL A 151 -14.51 4.08 -31.49
N SER A 152 -13.41 4.07 -30.73
CA SER A 152 -12.37 5.08 -30.89
C SER A 152 -11.72 4.96 -32.26
N VAL A 153 -11.42 6.09 -32.91
CA VAL A 153 -10.60 6.06 -34.13
C VAL A 153 -9.21 5.43 -33.89
N SER A 154 -8.67 5.54 -32.66
CA SER A 154 -7.37 4.97 -32.29
C SER A 154 -7.31 3.44 -32.20
N SER A 155 -8.46 2.75 -32.18
CA SER A 155 -8.53 1.29 -32.21
C SER A 155 -8.82 0.69 -33.59
N LEU A 156 -9.09 1.51 -34.61
CA LEU A 156 -9.40 1.05 -35.97
C LEU A 156 -8.13 0.65 -36.73
N VAL A 157 -8.12 -0.57 -37.26
CA VAL A 157 -7.07 -1.04 -38.18
C VAL A 157 -7.73 -1.50 -39.48
N LYS A 158 -7.55 -0.72 -40.56
CA LYS A 158 -8.02 -1.10 -41.90
C LYS A 158 -7.32 -2.37 -42.38
N VAL A 159 -8.08 -3.27 -42.99
CA VAL A 159 -7.57 -4.49 -43.63
C VAL A 159 -8.07 -4.61 -45.08
N PRO A 160 -7.39 -5.37 -45.95
CA PRO A 160 -7.85 -5.59 -47.33
C PRO A 160 -9.27 -6.15 -47.41
N ASP A 161 -10.03 -5.79 -48.45
CA ASP A 161 -11.42 -6.24 -48.60
C ASP A 161 -11.57 -7.77 -48.74
N THR A 162 -10.51 -8.47 -49.13
CA THR A 162 -10.44 -9.94 -49.18
C THR A 162 -10.25 -10.60 -47.82
N THR A 163 -10.08 -9.84 -46.74
CA THR A 163 -9.84 -10.37 -45.38
C THR A 163 -11.06 -11.09 -44.85
N ASP A 164 -10.84 -12.30 -44.32
CA ASP A 164 -11.81 -13.04 -43.52
C ASP A 164 -11.88 -12.42 -42.11
N LEU A 165 -12.90 -11.57 -41.90
CA LEU A 165 -13.09 -10.88 -40.63
C LEU A 165 -13.37 -11.85 -39.46
N ALA A 166 -14.00 -13.01 -39.72
CA ALA A 166 -14.31 -13.97 -38.67
C ALA A 166 -13.05 -14.70 -38.18
N LEU A 167 -12.14 -15.04 -39.10
CA LEU A 167 -10.86 -15.66 -38.76
C LEU A 167 -9.89 -14.71 -38.05
N PHE A 168 -9.84 -13.44 -38.47
CA PHE A 168 -8.80 -12.50 -38.05
C PHE A 168 -9.18 -11.54 -36.91
N ALA A 169 -10.43 -11.54 -36.43
CA ALA A 169 -10.86 -10.70 -35.29
C ALA A 169 -9.94 -10.79 -34.04
N PRO A 170 -9.43 -11.98 -33.63
CA PRO A 170 -8.51 -12.12 -32.49
C PRO A 170 -7.12 -11.47 -32.66
N LEU A 171 -6.76 -10.97 -33.86
CA LEU A 171 -5.60 -10.09 -34.04
C LEU A 171 -5.73 -8.78 -33.24
N GLY A 172 -6.95 -8.37 -32.87
CA GLY A 172 -7.21 -7.19 -32.04
C GLY A 172 -6.66 -7.27 -30.61
N CYS A 173 -6.38 -8.46 -30.06
CA CYS A 173 -5.80 -8.60 -28.73
C CYS A 173 -4.88 -9.82 -28.57
N GLY A 174 -5.43 -11.02 -28.37
CA GLY A 174 -4.67 -12.17 -27.90
C GLY A 174 -3.56 -12.61 -28.85
N LEU A 175 -3.82 -12.57 -30.17
CA LEU A 175 -2.86 -13.01 -31.18
C LEU A 175 -1.71 -11.98 -31.33
N GLN A 176 -2.04 -10.68 -31.40
CA GLN A 176 -1.01 -9.64 -31.45
C GLN A 176 -0.17 -9.57 -30.16
N THR A 177 -0.75 -9.91 -29.01
CA THR A 177 -0.04 -9.91 -27.73
C THR A 177 1.07 -10.96 -27.72
N GLY A 178 0.74 -12.20 -28.09
CA GLY A 178 1.72 -13.30 -28.10
C GLY A 178 2.76 -13.14 -29.21
N ALA A 179 2.34 -12.73 -30.40
CA ALA A 179 3.26 -12.47 -31.50
C ALA A 179 4.16 -11.26 -31.20
N GLY A 180 3.59 -10.13 -30.75
CA GLY A 180 4.31 -8.90 -30.44
C GLY A 180 5.32 -9.05 -29.30
N ALA A 181 5.03 -9.86 -28.28
CA ALA A 181 6.01 -10.19 -27.24
C ALA A 181 7.29 -10.81 -27.82
N VAL A 182 7.17 -11.65 -28.84
CA VAL A 182 8.29 -12.34 -29.51
C VAL A 182 8.95 -11.49 -30.60
N LEU A 183 8.14 -10.82 -31.43
CA LEU A 183 8.60 -10.04 -32.58
C LEU A 183 9.20 -8.68 -32.20
N ASN A 184 8.61 -8.01 -31.19
CA ASN A 184 8.86 -6.61 -30.89
C ASN A 184 9.50 -6.41 -29.50
N THR A 185 8.98 -7.06 -28.46
CA THR A 185 9.44 -6.83 -27.07
C THR A 185 10.73 -7.58 -26.75
N LEU A 186 10.78 -8.88 -27.07
CA LEU A 186 11.98 -9.71 -26.88
C LEU A 186 12.90 -9.68 -28.09
N ASP A 187 12.41 -9.24 -29.26
CA ASP A 187 13.11 -9.26 -30.55
C ASP A 187 13.89 -10.57 -30.77
N VAL A 188 13.17 -11.70 -30.76
CA VAL A 188 13.78 -13.04 -30.76
C VAL A 188 14.66 -13.24 -31.99
N GLN A 189 15.95 -13.49 -31.78
CA GLN A 189 16.91 -13.65 -32.88
C GLN A 189 16.87 -15.03 -33.54
N ALA A 190 17.21 -15.09 -34.82
CA ALA A 190 17.32 -16.36 -35.52
C ALA A 190 18.40 -17.26 -34.88
N GLY A 191 18.13 -18.56 -34.80
CA GLY A 191 19.03 -19.53 -34.17
C GLY A 191 18.95 -19.61 -32.64
N SER A 192 18.21 -18.73 -31.97
CA SER A 192 18.09 -18.70 -30.50
C SER A 192 17.16 -19.79 -29.95
N SER A 193 17.08 -19.87 -28.62
CA SER A 193 16.12 -20.70 -27.88
C SER A 193 15.02 -19.86 -27.21
N VAL A 194 13.78 -20.37 -27.20
CA VAL A 194 12.60 -19.72 -26.62
C VAL A 194 11.80 -20.74 -25.79
N ALA A 195 11.44 -20.41 -24.55
CA ALA A 195 10.45 -21.15 -23.76
C ALA A 195 9.12 -20.38 -23.65
N VAL A 196 8.00 -21.01 -23.94
CA VAL A 196 6.66 -20.41 -23.83
C VAL A 196 5.85 -21.17 -22.79
N PHE A 197 5.58 -20.51 -21.67
CA PHE A 197 4.82 -21.02 -20.54
C PHE A 197 3.34 -20.66 -20.70
N GLY A 198 2.49 -21.67 -20.86
CA GLY A 198 1.06 -21.54 -21.16
C GLY A 198 0.75 -21.56 -22.65
N ALA A 199 0.33 -22.71 -23.18
CA ALA A 199 0.00 -22.90 -24.60
C ALA A 199 -1.49 -22.57 -24.90
N GLY A 200 -1.97 -21.44 -24.37
CA GLY A 200 -3.25 -20.81 -24.76
C GLY A 200 -3.13 -20.06 -26.10
N SER A 201 -4.18 -19.33 -26.53
CA SER A 201 -4.15 -18.56 -27.79
C SER A 201 -2.95 -17.61 -27.89
N VAL A 202 -2.65 -16.87 -26.81
CA VAL A 202 -1.49 -15.99 -26.71
C VAL A 202 -0.19 -16.78 -26.86
N GLY A 203 0.01 -17.86 -26.09
CA GLY A 203 1.22 -18.69 -26.17
C GLY A 203 1.41 -19.39 -27.52
N MET A 204 0.34 -19.86 -28.15
CA MET A 204 0.37 -20.41 -29.51
C MET A 204 0.84 -19.35 -30.53
N SER A 205 0.44 -18.09 -30.33
CA SER A 205 0.88 -16.96 -31.16
C SER A 205 2.36 -16.65 -30.97
N ALA A 206 2.85 -16.70 -29.72
CA ALA A 206 4.27 -16.60 -29.41
C ALA A 206 5.09 -17.75 -30.05
N ILE A 207 4.58 -18.99 -30.02
CA ILE A 207 5.21 -20.16 -30.66
C ILE A 207 5.29 -20.00 -32.18
N MET A 208 4.19 -19.57 -32.83
CA MET A 208 4.19 -19.29 -34.27
C MET A 208 5.14 -18.15 -34.63
N ALA A 209 5.17 -17.06 -33.85
CA ALA A 209 6.10 -15.96 -34.04
C ALA A 209 7.57 -16.38 -33.84
N ALA A 210 7.87 -17.25 -32.87
CA ALA A 210 9.23 -17.75 -32.64
C ALA A 210 9.71 -18.59 -33.82
N LYS A 211 8.81 -19.38 -34.42
CA LYS A 211 9.07 -20.11 -35.68
C LYS A 211 9.30 -19.15 -36.84
N MET A 212 8.51 -18.07 -36.97
CA MET A 212 8.71 -17.03 -38.00
C MET A 212 10.06 -16.32 -37.85
N ARG A 213 10.50 -16.05 -36.61
CA ARG A 213 11.84 -15.53 -36.29
C ARG A 213 12.96 -16.54 -36.46
N ARG A 214 12.66 -17.79 -36.84
CA ARG A 214 13.63 -18.89 -37.03
C ARG A 214 14.43 -19.20 -35.75
N ALA A 215 13.78 -19.15 -34.59
CA ALA A 215 14.34 -19.71 -33.36
C ALA A 215 14.62 -21.21 -33.55
N LYS A 216 15.80 -21.67 -33.14
CA LYS A 216 16.27 -23.05 -33.30
C LYS A 216 15.57 -24.01 -32.36
N ILE A 217 15.24 -23.54 -31.16
CA ILE A 217 14.67 -24.34 -30.07
C ILE A 217 13.44 -23.59 -29.55
N ILE A 218 12.27 -24.20 -29.66
CA ILE A 218 11.00 -23.60 -29.22
C ILE A 218 10.33 -24.61 -28.29
N ILE A 219 10.36 -24.34 -26.99
CA ILE A 219 9.84 -25.21 -25.94
C ILE A 219 8.46 -24.70 -25.52
N ALA A 220 7.42 -25.50 -25.71
CA ALA A 220 6.09 -25.20 -25.18
C ALA A 220 5.86 -25.92 -23.85
N ILE A 221 5.40 -25.21 -22.83
CA ILE A 221 5.11 -25.74 -21.48
C ILE A 221 3.64 -25.48 -21.14
N ASP A 222 2.86 -26.53 -20.90
CA ASP A 222 1.44 -26.45 -20.48
C ASP A 222 1.08 -27.69 -19.65
N LEU A 223 -0.05 -27.66 -18.95
CA LEU A 223 -0.58 -28.81 -18.21
C LEU A 223 -1.44 -29.74 -19.09
N GLN A 224 -1.91 -29.26 -20.26
CA GLN A 224 -2.78 -30.01 -21.17
C GLN A 224 -1.99 -30.59 -22.35
N LYS A 225 -1.88 -31.91 -22.41
CA LYS A 225 -1.19 -32.64 -23.49
C LYS A 225 -1.75 -32.30 -24.89
N SER A 226 -3.06 -32.15 -25.04
CA SER A 226 -3.69 -31.76 -26.31
C SER A 226 -3.27 -30.38 -26.82
N ARG A 227 -2.96 -29.44 -25.90
CA ARG A 227 -2.37 -28.14 -26.25
C ARG A 227 -0.91 -28.29 -26.67
N LEU A 228 -0.13 -29.12 -25.97
CA LEU A 228 1.24 -29.43 -26.36
C LEU A 228 1.31 -30.08 -27.76
N GLU A 229 0.44 -31.04 -28.06
CA GLU A 229 0.33 -31.66 -29.39
C GLU A 229 -0.01 -30.64 -30.49
N LEU A 230 -0.86 -29.65 -30.20
CA LEU A 230 -1.14 -28.54 -31.13
C LEU A 230 0.04 -27.59 -31.25
N ALA A 231 0.73 -27.28 -30.14
CA ALA A 231 1.93 -26.45 -30.14
C ALA A 231 3.03 -27.02 -31.03
N SER A 232 3.28 -28.34 -30.99
CA SER A 232 4.21 -29.01 -31.90
C SER A 232 3.84 -28.86 -33.37
N ARG A 233 2.54 -28.97 -33.72
CA ARG A 233 2.06 -28.75 -35.09
C ARG A 233 2.24 -27.30 -35.55
N LEU A 234 2.09 -26.33 -34.65
CA LEU A 234 2.20 -24.90 -34.97
C LEU A 234 3.66 -24.40 -35.03
N GLY A 235 4.56 -24.93 -34.19
CA GLY A 235 5.99 -24.57 -34.27
C GLY A 235 6.90 -24.98 -33.13
N ALA A 236 6.39 -25.54 -32.03
CA ALA A 236 7.24 -25.98 -30.93
C ALA A 236 8.13 -27.16 -31.37
N THR A 237 9.44 -27.04 -31.16
CA THR A 237 10.38 -28.14 -31.40
C THR A 237 10.36 -29.15 -30.26
N HIS A 238 10.03 -28.69 -29.05
CA HIS A 238 9.92 -29.50 -27.84
C HIS A 238 8.67 -29.13 -27.06
N THR A 239 8.14 -30.09 -26.32
CA THR A 239 6.99 -29.90 -25.43
C THR A 239 7.27 -30.53 -24.07
N LEU A 240 7.05 -29.78 -23.00
CA LEU A 240 7.21 -30.26 -21.64
C LEU A 240 5.88 -30.11 -20.88
N LEU A 241 5.56 -31.08 -20.02
CA LEU A 241 4.40 -31.01 -19.16
C LEU A 241 4.72 -30.11 -17.96
N GLY A 242 3.98 -29.02 -17.78
CA GLY A 242 4.28 -28.02 -16.73
C GLY A 242 4.11 -28.49 -15.29
N SER A 243 3.69 -29.74 -15.07
CA SER A 243 3.63 -30.39 -13.74
C SER A 243 4.87 -31.23 -13.43
N ASP A 244 5.89 -31.19 -14.28
CA ASP A 244 7.15 -31.91 -14.08
C ASP A 244 8.01 -31.18 -13.02
N PRO A 245 8.43 -31.84 -11.93
CA PRO A 245 9.18 -31.17 -10.86
C PRO A 245 10.57 -30.68 -11.31
N ASP A 246 11.14 -31.32 -12.34
CA ASP A 246 12.49 -31.03 -12.85
C ASP A 246 12.44 -30.15 -14.11
N ILE A 247 11.35 -29.39 -14.30
CA ILE A 247 11.08 -28.61 -15.51
C ILE A 247 12.23 -27.65 -15.90
N VAL A 248 12.84 -26.99 -14.92
CA VAL A 248 13.97 -26.07 -15.13
C VAL A 248 15.22 -26.81 -15.65
N ALA A 249 15.54 -27.96 -15.04
CA ALA A 249 16.67 -28.79 -15.47
C ALA A 249 16.46 -29.30 -16.90
N LYS A 250 15.25 -29.77 -17.23
CA LYS A 250 14.88 -30.23 -18.58
C LYS A 250 14.92 -29.12 -19.62
N ILE A 251 14.58 -27.88 -19.26
CA ILE A 251 14.77 -26.73 -20.16
C ILE A 251 16.27 -26.45 -20.38
N GLY A 252 17.10 -26.54 -19.33
CA GLY A 252 18.55 -26.39 -19.43
C GLY A 252 19.22 -27.47 -20.29
N GLU A 253 18.77 -28.72 -20.20
CA GLU A 253 19.21 -29.84 -21.06
C GLU A 253 18.87 -29.59 -22.54
N LEU A 254 17.67 -29.05 -22.82
CA LEU A 254 17.21 -28.77 -24.18
C LEU A 254 17.83 -27.49 -24.78
N ALA A 255 18.29 -26.55 -23.95
CA ALA A 255 18.87 -25.26 -24.37
C ALA A 255 20.26 -25.02 -23.74
N PRO A 256 21.30 -25.72 -24.22
CA PRO A 256 22.66 -25.55 -23.71
C PRO A 256 23.39 -24.33 -24.31
N PRO A 257 24.36 -23.72 -23.57
CA PRO A 257 24.70 -24.01 -22.18
C PRO A 257 23.88 -23.14 -21.19
N ASN A 258 23.21 -23.81 -20.25
CA ASN A 258 22.58 -23.26 -19.03
C ASN A 258 21.24 -22.51 -19.17
N GLY A 259 20.44 -22.71 -20.24
CA GLY A 259 19.04 -22.24 -20.29
C GLY A 259 18.67 -21.45 -21.53
N VAL A 260 17.40 -21.01 -21.62
CA VAL A 260 16.88 -20.35 -22.83
C VAL A 260 17.32 -18.89 -22.97
N ASN A 261 17.51 -18.44 -24.21
CA ASN A 261 17.79 -17.03 -24.50
C ASN A 261 16.57 -16.14 -24.26
N TYR A 262 15.38 -16.68 -24.48
CA TYR A 262 14.12 -15.95 -24.37
C TYR A 262 13.06 -16.78 -23.66
N ALA A 263 12.20 -16.14 -22.87
CA ALA A 263 11.03 -16.80 -22.31
C ALA A 263 9.79 -15.91 -22.30
N VAL A 264 8.61 -16.53 -22.47
CA VAL A 264 7.32 -15.84 -22.47
C VAL A 264 6.36 -16.52 -21.50
N ASP A 265 5.84 -15.78 -20.52
CA ASP A 265 4.73 -16.22 -19.67
C ASP A 265 3.39 -15.75 -20.24
N CYS A 266 2.54 -16.72 -20.56
CA CYS A 266 1.15 -16.55 -20.99
C CYS A 266 0.16 -17.17 -19.98
N THR A 267 0.62 -17.48 -18.75
CA THR A 267 -0.22 -18.05 -17.68
C THR A 267 -0.67 -17.02 -16.66
N GLY A 268 0.17 -16.02 -16.35
CA GLY A 268 -0.04 -15.10 -15.22
C GLY A 268 0.09 -15.76 -13.85
N VAL A 269 0.53 -17.02 -13.76
CA VAL A 269 0.67 -17.72 -12.46
C VAL A 269 2.02 -17.36 -11.85
N PRO A 270 2.10 -16.74 -10.65
CA PRO A 270 3.36 -16.24 -10.09
C PRO A 270 4.46 -17.31 -10.00
N ALA A 271 4.14 -18.51 -9.51
CA ALA A 271 5.10 -19.63 -9.44
C ALA A 271 5.63 -20.07 -10.82
N VAL A 272 4.84 -19.92 -11.89
CA VAL A 272 5.27 -20.20 -13.27
C VAL A 272 6.18 -19.08 -13.79
N ILE A 273 5.94 -17.82 -13.41
CA ILE A 273 6.82 -16.69 -13.71
C ILE A 273 8.17 -16.85 -13.00
N GLU A 274 8.20 -17.29 -11.75
CA GLU A 274 9.43 -17.63 -11.03
C GLU A 274 10.20 -18.78 -11.72
N THR A 275 9.49 -19.85 -12.09
CA THR A 275 10.05 -20.97 -12.86
C THR A 275 10.62 -20.53 -14.21
N MET A 276 9.93 -19.61 -14.90
CA MET A 276 10.37 -19.03 -16.16
C MET A 276 11.68 -18.26 -16.01
N ILE A 277 11.83 -17.45 -14.95
CA ILE A 277 13.06 -16.70 -14.67
C ILE A 277 14.22 -17.66 -14.38
N GLN A 278 13.99 -18.73 -13.63
CA GLN A 278 15.00 -19.77 -13.34
C GLN A 278 15.45 -20.55 -14.59
N ALA A 279 14.61 -20.61 -15.64
CA ALA A 279 14.91 -21.31 -16.87
C ALA A 279 15.74 -20.48 -17.90
N LEU A 280 16.01 -19.20 -17.60
CA LEU A 280 16.81 -18.33 -18.46
C LEU A 280 18.30 -18.68 -18.41
N GLY A 281 18.94 -18.68 -19.57
CA GLY A 281 20.39 -18.75 -19.70
C GLY A 281 21.07 -17.41 -19.39
N SER A 282 22.41 -17.41 -19.44
CA SER A 282 23.19 -16.17 -19.31
C SER A 282 22.78 -15.15 -20.38
N ARG A 283 22.50 -13.91 -19.96
CA ARG A 283 21.93 -12.82 -20.79
C ARG A 283 20.54 -13.14 -21.40
N GLY A 284 19.80 -14.09 -20.83
CA GLY A 284 18.43 -14.38 -21.24
C GLY A 284 17.44 -13.27 -20.86
N HIS A 285 16.40 -13.09 -21.66
CA HIS A 285 15.32 -12.12 -21.44
C HIS A 285 13.97 -12.79 -21.31
N ALA A 286 13.12 -12.35 -20.39
CA ALA A 286 11.75 -12.84 -20.25
C ALA A 286 10.71 -11.73 -20.35
N ALA A 287 9.55 -12.05 -20.92
CA ALA A 287 8.37 -11.20 -20.95
C ALA A 287 7.18 -11.96 -20.35
N SER A 288 6.51 -11.39 -19.35
CA SER A 288 5.20 -11.87 -18.90
C SER A 288 4.11 -11.02 -19.54
N VAL A 289 3.18 -11.69 -20.22
CA VAL A 289 1.97 -11.10 -20.81
C VAL A 289 0.69 -11.66 -20.15
N GLY A 290 0.80 -12.73 -19.37
CA GLY A 290 -0.29 -13.20 -18.52
C GLY A 290 -0.49 -12.26 -17.34
N ALA A 291 -1.67 -11.65 -17.23
CA ALA A 291 -2.03 -10.86 -16.06
C ALA A 291 -2.23 -11.79 -14.85
N PRO A 292 -1.49 -11.62 -13.74
CA PRO A 292 -1.75 -12.41 -12.54
C PRO A 292 -3.12 -12.06 -11.97
N THR A 293 -3.90 -13.10 -11.69
CA THR A 293 -5.19 -12.94 -11.02
C THR A 293 -4.96 -12.35 -9.64
N VAL A 294 -5.55 -11.18 -9.37
CA VAL A 294 -5.66 -10.62 -8.02
C VAL A 294 -6.77 -11.40 -7.30
N SER A 295 -6.45 -12.67 -6.99
CA SER A 295 -7.43 -13.70 -6.61
C SER A 295 -8.33 -13.27 -5.45
N LEU A 296 -9.58 -12.97 -5.79
CA LEU A 296 -10.73 -12.94 -4.87
C LEU A 296 -11.55 -14.24 -4.90
N ALA A 297 -11.20 -15.20 -5.77
CA ALA A 297 -11.98 -16.43 -5.98
C ALA A 297 -11.10 -17.69 -6.03
N THR A 298 -11.42 -18.64 -5.15
CA THR A 298 -10.70 -19.91 -4.94
C THR A 298 -10.85 -20.89 -6.10
N VAL A 299 -9.75 -21.53 -6.54
CA VAL A 299 -9.80 -22.67 -7.47
C VAL A 299 -10.31 -23.91 -6.75
N VAL A 300 -11.55 -24.36 -7.04
CA VAL A 300 -12.14 -25.55 -6.41
C VAL A 300 -12.23 -26.74 -7.39
N GLY A 301 -11.43 -27.78 -7.16
CA GLY A 301 -11.50 -29.05 -7.90
C GLY A 301 -12.53 -30.01 -7.31
N CYS A 302 -13.28 -30.74 -8.14
CA CYS A 302 -14.22 -31.75 -7.65
C CYS A 302 -13.49 -33.04 -7.22
N LYS A 303 -13.35 -33.28 -5.91
CA LYS A 303 -12.67 -34.47 -5.35
C LYS A 303 -13.17 -35.82 -5.91
N ARG A 304 -14.47 -35.95 -6.23
CA ARG A 304 -15.06 -37.21 -6.75
C ARG A 304 -14.55 -37.59 -8.14
N ARG A 305 -14.18 -36.62 -8.99
CA ARG A 305 -13.76 -36.88 -10.39
C ARG A 305 -12.40 -36.28 -10.79
N LYS A 306 -11.77 -35.47 -9.93
CA LYS A 306 -10.44 -34.84 -10.17
C LYS A 306 -10.38 -33.97 -11.45
N GLU A 307 -11.51 -33.36 -11.83
CA GLU A 307 -11.64 -32.42 -12.94
C GLU A 307 -12.05 -31.02 -12.43
N ARG A 308 -11.89 -29.98 -13.27
CA ARG A 308 -12.45 -28.65 -13.03
C ARG A 308 -13.98 -28.74 -12.90
N CYS A 309 -14.50 -28.10 -11.87
CA CYS A 309 -15.93 -28.03 -11.58
C CYS A 309 -16.39 -26.56 -11.64
N ASP A 310 -17.67 -26.33 -11.94
CA ASP A 310 -18.23 -24.99 -12.19
C ASP A 310 -18.56 -24.18 -10.92
N GLY A 311 -18.19 -24.69 -9.73
CA GLY A 311 -18.48 -24.06 -8.44
C GLY A 311 -19.94 -24.12 -7.98
N ARG A 312 -20.91 -24.44 -8.86
CA ARG A 312 -22.34 -24.40 -8.54
C ARG A 312 -22.76 -25.64 -7.74
N GLN A 313 -23.82 -25.52 -6.94
CA GLN A 313 -24.41 -26.64 -6.20
C GLN A 313 -25.93 -26.71 -6.43
N PRO A 314 -26.46 -27.80 -7.01
CA PRO A 314 -25.73 -28.87 -7.69
C PRO A 314 -24.99 -28.35 -8.94
N CYS A 315 -23.78 -28.85 -9.23
CA CYS A 315 -23.05 -28.43 -10.42
C CYS A 315 -23.77 -28.88 -11.70
N GLY A 316 -23.63 -28.14 -12.80
CA GLY A 316 -24.40 -28.36 -14.02
C GLY A 316 -24.28 -29.80 -14.54
N ARG A 317 -23.07 -30.38 -14.44
CA ARG A 317 -22.79 -31.78 -14.83
C ARG A 317 -23.41 -32.85 -13.91
N CYS A 318 -23.68 -32.54 -12.64
CA CYS A 318 -24.45 -33.43 -11.75
C CYS A 318 -25.95 -33.33 -12.03
N THR A 319 -26.42 -32.14 -12.43
CA THR A 319 -27.81 -31.88 -12.84
C THR A 319 -28.16 -32.57 -14.16
N GLU A 320 -27.34 -32.41 -15.22
CA GLU A 320 -27.50 -33.10 -16.51
C GLU A 320 -27.63 -34.62 -16.37
N ARG A 321 -26.82 -35.21 -15.47
CA ARG A 321 -26.79 -36.66 -15.22
C ARG A 321 -27.78 -37.13 -14.15
N ARG A 322 -28.69 -36.25 -13.70
CA ARG A 322 -29.74 -36.53 -12.69
C ARG A 322 -29.23 -37.10 -11.36
N VAL A 323 -27.98 -36.78 -10.99
CA VAL A 323 -27.34 -37.16 -9.71
C VAL A 323 -27.06 -35.94 -8.82
N HIS A 324 -27.89 -34.89 -8.96
CA HIS A 324 -27.76 -33.63 -8.25
C HIS A 324 -27.73 -33.79 -6.72
N ASN A 325 -28.52 -34.74 -6.19
CA ASN A 325 -28.57 -35.08 -4.76
C ASN A 325 -27.24 -35.61 -4.18
N GLU A 326 -26.31 -36.04 -5.03
CA GLU A 326 -24.98 -36.52 -4.63
C GLU A 326 -23.87 -35.47 -4.83
N CYS A 327 -24.22 -34.25 -5.23
CA CYS A 327 -23.25 -33.19 -5.49
C CYS A 327 -22.72 -32.58 -4.18
N ARG A 328 -21.56 -33.07 -3.72
CA ARG A 328 -20.87 -32.60 -2.50
C ARG A 328 -19.57 -31.86 -2.83
N TYR A 329 -19.38 -30.70 -2.20
CA TYR A 329 -18.07 -30.09 -1.98
C TYR A 329 -17.71 -30.23 -0.51
N GLU A 330 -16.44 -30.51 -0.21
CA GLU A 330 -15.92 -30.60 1.17
C GLU A 330 -14.60 -29.84 1.28
N THR A 331 -14.64 -28.75 2.04
CA THR A 331 -13.53 -27.87 2.43
C THR A 331 -12.75 -28.43 3.63
N GLU A 332 -12.29 -29.68 3.55
CA GLU A 332 -11.47 -30.29 4.61
C GLU A 332 -10.60 -31.46 4.07
N HIS A 333 -9.41 -31.68 4.62
CA HIS A 333 -8.48 -32.74 4.21
C HIS A 333 -8.20 -33.73 5.35
N GLY A 334 -9.06 -34.74 5.51
CA GLY A 334 -8.83 -35.86 6.42
C GLY A 334 -7.91 -36.94 5.82
N GLY A 335 -6.67 -37.03 6.29
CA GLY A 335 -5.76 -38.15 5.98
C GLY A 335 -5.97 -39.33 6.94
N ARG A 336 -6.15 -40.55 6.40
CA ARG A 336 -6.23 -41.78 7.23
C ARG A 336 -4.84 -42.19 7.72
N ALA A 337 -4.59 -42.09 9.02
CA ALA A 337 -3.38 -42.60 9.65
C ALA A 337 -3.37 -44.14 9.70
N ALA A 338 -2.21 -44.75 9.37
CA ALA A 338 -1.96 -46.17 9.57
C ALA A 338 -1.51 -46.44 11.02
N LYS A 339 -2.01 -47.52 11.63
CA LYS A 339 -1.67 -47.89 13.02
C LYS A 339 -0.25 -48.45 13.12
N LEU A 340 0.54 -47.93 14.05
CA LEU A 340 1.73 -48.57 14.59
C LEU A 340 1.63 -48.63 16.12
N HIS A 341 1.83 -49.82 16.69
CA HIS A 341 1.73 -50.06 18.13
C HIS A 341 3.06 -49.75 18.86
N PRO A 342 3.04 -49.44 20.17
CA PRO A 342 4.17 -48.82 20.87
C PRO A 342 5.20 -49.82 21.41
N ALA A 343 6.47 -49.42 21.39
CA ALA A 343 7.53 -50.08 22.14
C ALA A 343 7.65 -49.49 23.57
N ARG A 344 7.71 -50.36 24.58
CA ARG A 344 7.87 -50.00 26.01
C ARG A 344 9.35 -49.84 26.37
N HIS A 345 9.70 -48.77 27.11
CA HIS A 345 10.71 -48.78 28.19
C HIS A 345 10.29 -47.71 29.21
N ARG A 346 9.71 -48.07 30.37
CA ARG A 346 10.40 -48.40 31.65
C ARG A 346 11.30 -47.28 32.22
N GLY A 347 10.65 -46.33 32.91
CA GLY A 347 10.79 -46.14 34.36
C GLY A 347 12.06 -45.45 34.90
N GLY A 348 11.85 -44.37 35.67
CA GLY A 348 12.93 -43.67 36.38
C GLY A 348 12.46 -42.43 37.14
N SER A 349 11.52 -42.58 38.08
CA SER A 349 11.17 -41.49 39.01
C SER A 349 12.13 -41.49 40.20
N ILE A 350 12.75 -40.35 40.50
CA ILE A 350 13.23 -40.00 41.83
C ILE A 350 12.75 -38.59 42.13
N SER A 351 11.95 -38.44 43.18
CA SER A 351 11.54 -37.14 43.71
C SER A 351 12.53 -36.64 44.76
N SER A 352 12.74 -35.33 44.81
CA SER A 352 13.07 -34.66 46.06
C SER A 352 12.33 -33.33 46.13
N SER A 353 11.32 -33.28 46.99
CA SER A 353 10.48 -32.13 47.22
C SER A 353 11.22 -31.00 47.95
N ARG A 354 10.91 -29.76 47.58
CA ARG A 354 10.85 -28.62 48.52
C ARG A 354 9.87 -27.60 47.98
N GLY A 355 8.66 -27.59 48.55
CA GLY A 355 7.62 -26.66 48.13
C GLY A 355 7.94 -25.23 48.55
N ARG A 356 7.66 -24.29 47.66
CA ARG A 356 7.36 -22.91 48.02
C ARG A 356 6.12 -22.51 47.24
N SER A 357 5.12 -21.96 47.93
CA SER A 357 3.85 -21.59 47.31
C SER A 357 4.05 -20.42 46.34
N SER A 358 4.16 -20.73 45.06
CA SER A 358 3.81 -19.80 43.98
C SER A 358 2.43 -20.19 43.49
N VAL A 359 1.48 -19.26 43.59
CA VAL A 359 0.22 -19.37 42.85
C VAL A 359 0.58 -19.24 41.38
N GLU A 360 0.70 -20.37 40.68
CA GLU A 360 0.79 -20.35 39.22
C GLU A 360 -0.49 -19.70 38.67
N PRO A 361 -0.40 -18.75 37.73
CA PRO A 361 -1.58 -18.28 37.03
C PRO A 361 -2.21 -19.48 36.31
N PRO A 362 -3.55 -19.60 36.27
CA PRO A 362 -4.20 -20.77 35.71
C PRO A 362 -3.74 -21.00 34.27
N SER A 363 -3.27 -22.21 33.98
CA SER A 363 -2.82 -22.63 32.67
C SER A 363 -4.02 -22.73 31.72
N VAL A 364 -4.43 -21.58 31.16
CA VAL A 364 -5.42 -21.55 30.09
C VAL A 364 -4.78 -22.16 28.84
N THR A 365 -5.03 -23.45 28.62
CA THR A 365 -4.84 -24.10 27.33
C THR A 365 -5.90 -23.54 26.39
N ILE A 366 -5.48 -22.87 25.31
CA ILE A 366 -6.43 -22.44 24.28
C ILE A 366 -6.67 -23.66 23.38
N ASP A 367 -7.61 -24.51 23.79
CA ASP A 367 -8.12 -25.61 22.97
C ASP A 367 -8.96 -25.03 21.82
N ILE A 368 -8.25 -24.60 20.78
CA ILE A 368 -8.84 -24.35 19.47
C ILE A 368 -9.06 -25.72 18.85
N ALA A 369 -10.30 -26.20 18.87
CA ALA A 369 -10.68 -27.38 18.09
C ALA A 369 -10.28 -27.16 16.63
N ASP A 370 -9.75 -28.20 15.96
CA ASP A 370 -9.32 -28.17 14.54
C ASP A 370 -10.41 -27.66 13.57
N SER A 371 -11.67 -27.61 14.02
CA SER A 371 -12.83 -27.05 13.35
C SER A 371 -13.18 -25.61 13.79
N SER A 372 -12.19 -24.71 13.90
CA SER A 372 -12.43 -23.26 14.05
C SER A 372 -12.28 -22.54 12.70
N PRO A 373 -13.07 -21.48 12.45
CA PRO A 373 -13.11 -20.86 11.13
C PRO A 373 -11.73 -20.32 10.75
N ALA A 374 -11.36 -20.52 9.49
CA ALA A 374 -10.16 -19.92 8.93
C ALA A 374 -10.30 -18.40 9.04
N ALA A 375 -9.39 -17.78 9.80
CA ALA A 375 -9.32 -16.33 9.92
C ALA A 375 -9.37 -15.71 8.52
N THR A 376 -10.26 -14.73 8.34
CA THR A 376 -10.49 -14.10 7.02
C THR A 376 -9.14 -13.72 6.39
N PRO A 377 -8.88 -14.07 5.10
CA PRO A 377 -7.61 -13.75 4.45
C PRO A 377 -7.26 -12.28 4.67
N LEU A 378 -6.01 -12.02 5.08
CA LEU A 378 -5.55 -10.66 5.33
C LEU A 378 -5.76 -9.82 4.05
N ASP A 379 -6.57 -8.76 4.20
CA ASP A 379 -7.17 -8.01 3.10
C ASP A 379 -6.08 -7.43 2.18
N GLN A 380 -6.26 -7.61 0.87
CA GLN A 380 -5.21 -7.52 -0.15
C GLN A 380 -4.32 -6.26 -0.02
N SER A 381 -3.00 -6.45 -0.09
CA SER A 381 -1.98 -5.37 -0.10
C SER A 381 -2.37 -4.15 -0.91
N ARG A 382 -2.29 -2.98 -0.27
CA ARG A 382 -2.86 -1.74 -0.79
C ARG A 382 -1.77 -0.83 -1.33
N LEU A 383 -1.93 -0.41 -2.58
CA LEU A 383 -1.18 0.70 -3.14
C LEU A 383 -1.82 2.03 -2.69
N ILE A 384 -1.03 2.94 -2.14
CA ILE A 384 -1.44 4.31 -1.81
C ILE A 384 -0.52 5.28 -2.55
N LEU A 385 -1.05 6.41 -3.03
CA LEU A 385 -0.27 7.44 -3.72
C LEU A 385 0.60 8.21 -2.72
N ASP A 386 1.89 8.41 -3.01
CA ASP A 386 2.71 9.40 -2.30
C ASP A 386 2.33 10.83 -2.71
N LYS A 387 2.97 11.83 -2.06
CA LYS A 387 2.79 13.26 -2.39
C LYS A 387 3.14 13.62 -3.85
N LYS A 388 3.81 12.74 -4.60
CA LYS A 388 4.20 12.92 -6.01
C LYS A 388 3.32 12.10 -6.97
N GLY A 389 2.23 11.51 -6.50
CA GLY A 389 1.32 10.69 -7.32
C GLY A 389 1.87 9.31 -7.69
N ARG A 390 2.89 8.81 -6.98
CA ARG A 390 3.49 7.49 -7.23
C ARG A 390 2.88 6.46 -6.30
N PHE A 391 2.55 5.27 -6.81
CA PHE A 391 2.02 4.19 -6.00
C PHE A 391 3.08 3.58 -5.10
N MET A 392 2.81 3.56 -3.79
CA MET A 392 3.63 2.93 -2.76
C MET A 392 2.90 1.73 -2.16
N TYR A 393 3.62 0.62 -2.00
CA TYR A 393 3.13 -0.57 -1.30
C TYR A 393 3.00 -0.33 0.21
N LEU A 394 1.85 -0.71 0.76
CA LEU A 394 1.63 -0.92 2.19
C LEU A 394 1.08 -2.33 2.40
N GLY A 395 1.75 -3.10 3.26
CA GLY A 395 1.30 -4.41 3.68
C GLY A 395 0.24 -4.36 4.78
N ASP A 396 -0.22 -5.54 5.16
CA ASP A 396 -1.55 -5.68 5.75
C ASP A 396 -1.54 -5.32 7.26
N SER A 397 -0.38 -5.31 7.93
CA SER A 397 -0.24 -4.86 9.34
C SER A 397 -0.49 -3.35 9.52
N ALA A 398 -0.24 -2.54 8.49
CA ALA A 398 -0.20 -1.09 8.57
C ALA A 398 -1.56 -0.46 8.91
N ASN A 399 -1.55 0.66 9.65
CA ASN A 399 -2.76 1.39 10.01
C ASN A 399 -3.61 1.84 8.81
N PRO A 400 -3.04 2.35 7.68
CA PRO A 400 -3.84 2.70 6.51
C PRO A 400 -4.53 1.49 5.88
N SER A 401 -3.90 0.31 5.96
CA SER A 401 -4.47 -0.94 5.42
C SER A 401 -5.70 -1.37 6.21
N PHE A 402 -5.62 -1.30 7.54
CA PHE A 402 -6.73 -1.58 8.44
C PHE A 402 -7.87 -0.56 8.33
N LEU A 403 -7.52 0.74 8.24
CA LEU A 403 -8.48 1.82 8.00
C LEU A 403 -9.32 1.60 6.73
N GLN A 404 -8.72 1.09 5.65
CA GLN A 404 -9.47 0.80 4.42
C GLN A 404 -10.43 -0.38 4.59
N SER A 405 -10.10 -1.41 5.39
CA SER A 405 -11.02 -2.51 5.72
C SER A 405 -12.19 -2.01 6.59
N ILE A 406 -11.93 -1.14 7.58
CA ILE A 406 -12.99 -0.51 8.37
C ILE A 406 -13.89 0.36 7.47
N ARG A 407 -13.34 1.13 6.54
CA ARG A 407 -14.13 1.91 5.56
C ARG A 407 -15.00 1.04 4.64
N ARG A 408 -14.57 -0.17 4.30
CA ARG A 408 -15.39 -1.14 3.56
C ARG A 408 -16.60 -1.56 4.40
N LEU A 409 -16.38 -1.98 5.64
CA LEU A 409 -17.43 -2.35 6.59
C LEU A 409 -18.42 -1.19 6.87
N VAL A 410 -17.93 0.03 7.08
CA VAL A 410 -18.80 1.20 7.30
C VAL A 410 -19.66 1.50 6.07
N ARG A 411 -19.10 1.35 4.85
CA ARG A 411 -19.89 1.46 3.61
C ARG A 411 -20.98 0.37 3.52
N GLU A 412 -20.68 -0.85 3.92
CA GLU A 412 -21.64 -1.98 3.94
C GLU A 412 -22.75 -1.81 4.98
N THR A 413 -22.47 -1.19 6.13
CA THR A 413 -23.42 -1.05 7.25
C THR A 413 -24.21 0.27 7.25
N GLN A 414 -23.62 1.35 6.77
CA GLN A 414 -24.20 2.70 6.81
C GLN A 414 -24.31 3.40 5.45
N GLY A 415 -23.64 2.91 4.41
CA GLY A 415 -23.61 3.54 3.09
C GLY A 415 -22.49 4.58 2.90
N PRO A 416 -22.62 5.49 1.91
CA PRO A 416 -21.64 6.55 1.69
C PRO A 416 -21.66 7.58 2.83
N GLY A 417 -20.56 8.32 3.00
CA GLY A 417 -20.48 9.37 4.02
C GLY A 417 -19.06 9.90 4.29
N PRO A 418 -18.91 10.94 5.13
CA PRO A 418 -17.64 11.68 5.29
C PRO A 418 -16.43 10.84 5.70
N PHE A 419 -16.63 9.79 6.50
CA PHE A 419 -15.56 8.84 6.86
C PHE A 419 -15.16 7.92 5.70
N VAL A 420 -16.15 7.51 4.90
CA VAL A 420 -16.09 6.47 3.86
C VAL A 420 -15.56 6.99 2.53
N ASP A 421 -15.93 8.24 2.20
CA ASP A 421 -15.65 8.93 0.94
C ASP A 421 -14.72 10.15 1.11
N ASP A 422 -13.94 10.14 2.20
CA ASP A 422 -12.84 11.08 2.50
C ASP A 422 -11.97 11.36 1.25
N PRO A 423 -11.91 12.60 0.73
CA PRO A 423 -11.24 12.91 -0.53
C PRO A 423 -9.73 12.68 -0.48
N LEU A 424 -9.13 12.70 0.72
CA LEU A 424 -7.72 12.40 0.96
C LEU A 424 -7.48 10.91 1.28
N ARG A 425 -8.44 10.02 1.00
CA ARG A 425 -8.30 8.54 1.10
C ARG A 425 -7.16 7.95 0.25
N PRO A 426 -6.90 8.36 -1.00
CA PRO A 426 -5.89 7.72 -1.84
C PRO A 426 -4.46 8.23 -1.58
N ALA A 427 -4.28 9.26 -0.75
CA ALA A 427 -3.00 9.93 -0.53
C ALA A 427 -2.35 9.55 0.81
N MET A 428 -1.07 9.20 0.76
CA MET A 428 -0.22 9.02 1.93
C MET A 428 0.30 10.39 2.39
N VAL A 429 0.14 10.67 3.69
CA VAL A 429 0.69 11.89 4.28
C VAL A 429 2.21 11.80 4.40
N GLU A 430 2.85 12.39 3.39
CA GLU A 430 4.20 12.94 3.31
C GLU A 430 4.40 14.30 4.00
N ALA A 431 5.44 14.50 4.82
CA ALA A 431 5.99 15.84 5.11
C ALA A 431 7.31 16.06 4.34
N SER A 432 7.26 15.95 3.01
CA SER A 432 8.39 16.31 2.15
C SER A 432 8.45 17.82 1.93
N PRO A 433 9.63 18.46 2.03
CA PRO A 433 9.80 19.87 1.65
C PRO A 433 9.61 20.07 0.14
N GLU A 434 9.21 21.27 -0.24
CA GLU A 434 8.93 21.65 -1.63
C GLU A 434 10.24 22.02 -2.35
N GLY A 435 10.85 21.04 -3.02
CA GLY A 435 12.05 21.27 -3.83
C GLY A 435 12.98 20.06 -3.95
N ALA A 436 14.14 20.29 -4.57
CA ALA A 436 15.28 19.37 -4.50
C ALA A 436 15.98 19.47 -3.13
N PRO A 437 16.73 18.45 -2.68
CA PRO A 437 17.33 18.45 -1.35
C PRO A 437 18.56 19.37 -1.23
N ALA A 438 18.35 20.67 -0.96
CA ALA A 438 19.39 21.72 -0.95
C ALA A 438 20.54 21.57 0.07
N TRP A 439 20.49 20.53 0.92
CA TRP A 439 21.55 20.18 1.88
C TRP A 439 22.81 19.59 1.22
N LEU A 440 22.74 19.21 -0.07
CA LEU A 440 23.90 18.76 -0.86
C LEU A 440 24.50 19.88 -1.73
N ASP A 441 23.78 21.00 -1.95
CA ASP A 441 24.12 21.99 -2.97
C ASP A 441 25.43 22.74 -2.66
N ALA A 442 26.15 23.12 -3.72
CA ALA A 442 27.43 23.83 -3.64
C ALA A 442 27.25 25.32 -3.28
N GLY A 443 26.82 25.61 -2.05
CA GLY A 443 26.76 26.99 -1.53
C GLY A 443 25.82 27.22 -0.33
N SER A 444 25.12 26.20 0.17
CA SER A 444 24.12 26.38 1.24
C SER A 444 24.72 26.52 2.64
N ASP A 445 24.08 27.36 3.47
CA ASP A 445 24.46 27.64 4.88
C ASP A 445 24.48 26.41 5.78
N HIS A 446 23.82 25.32 5.36
CA HIS A 446 23.78 24.02 6.05
C HIS A 446 25.14 23.33 6.20
N LYS A 447 26.23 23.90 5.67
CA LYS A 447 27.61 23.42 5.82
C LYS A 447 28.35 24.04 7.02
N SER A 448 27.73 25.01 7.70
CA SER A 448 28.22 25.60 8.94
C SER A 448 27.57 24.94 10.16
N PRO A 449 28.31 24.75 11.27
CA PRO A 449 27.72 24.26 12.51
C PRO A 449 26.70 25.27 13.07
N PRO A 450 25.49 24.84 13.49
CA PRO A 450 24.54 25.73 14.15
C PRO A 450 25.12 26.26 15.47
N ALA A 451 24.89 27.54 15.73
CA ALA A 451 25.26 28.17 17.00
C ALA A 451 24.29 27.72 18.10
N LEU A 452 24.81 26.96 19.06
CA LEU A 452 24.07 26.41 20.20
C LEU A 452 24.83 26.67 21.49
N THR A 453 24.10 27.03 22.55
CA THR A 453 24.63 27.11 23.91
C THR A 453 24.72 25.74 24.57
N GLU A 454 25.53 25.62 25.63
CA GLU A 454 25.63 24.37 26.39
C GLU A 454 24.30 23.97 27.05
N ASP A 455 23.51 24.96 27.51
CA ASP A 455 22.21 24.71 28.14
C ASP A 455 21.14 24.26 27.14
N GLU A 456 21.12 24.81 25.92
CA GLU A 456 20.29 24.29 24.83
C GLU A 456 20.68 22.85 24.47
N ALA A 457 21.97 22.57 24.36
CA ALA A 457 22.47 21.23 24.08
C ALA A 457 22.09 20.22 25.17
N ARG A 458 22.14 20.63 26.44
CA ARG A 458 21.72 19.80 27.59
C ARG A 458 20.21 19.57 27.60
N HIS A 459 19.41 20.58 27.26
CA HIS A 459 17.96 20.45 27.09
C HIS A 459 17.61 19.50 25.94
N PHE A 460 18.24 19.65 24.77
CA PHE A 460 17.99 18.77 23.62
C PHE A 460 18.45 17.33 23.87
N ALA A 461 19.61 17.11 24.53
CA ALA A 461 20.03 15.78 24.95
C ALA A 461 19.00 15.11 25.88
N ARG A 462 18.37 15.87 26.78
CA ARG A 462 17.29 15.37 27.65
C ARG A 462 16.00 15.08 26.87
N GLN A 463 15.60 15.94 25.93
CA GLN A 463 14.43 15.71 25.08
C GLN A 463 14.61 14.48 24.16
N PHE A 464 15.81 14.29 23.61
CA PHE A 464 16.19 13.08 22.87
C PHE A 464 16.03 11.85 23.76
N TYR A 465 16.58 11.85 24.98
CA TYR A 465 16.40 10.75 25.92
C TYR A 465 14.92 10.43 26.18
N LEU A 466 14.09 11.44 26.44
CA LEU A 466 12.66 11.24 26.69
C LEU A 466 11.92 10.67 25.47
N CYS A 467 12.25 11.10 24.25
CA CYS A 467 11.58 10.63 23.04
C CYS A 467 12.10 9.26 22.53
N THR A 468 13.31 8.84 22.90
CA THR A 468 13.90 7.56 22.44
C THR A 468 14.08 6.49 23.51
N ASN A 469 13.95 6.77 24.81
CA ASN A 469 14.13 5.75 25.85
C ASN A 469 13.16 4.57 25.65
N GLY A 470 13.65 3.34 25.81
CA GLY A 470 12.95 2.10 25.47
C GLY A 470 12.81 1.79 23.97
N ILE A 471 13.24 2.70 23.08
CA ILE A 471 13.25 2.51 21.61
C ILE A 471 14.68 2.46 21.09
N LEU A 472 15.51 3.48 21.38
CA LEU A 472 16.93 3.50 21.07
C LEU A 472 17.72 3.44 22.38
N ASP A 473 18.53 2.39 22.51
CA ASP A 473 19.38 2.11 23.66
C ASP A 473 20.85 2.27 23.25
N LEU A 474 21.19 3.40 22.62
CA LEU A 474 22.54 3.66 22.10
C LEU A 474 23.51 4.11 23.22
N TYR A 475 23.03 4.92 24.18
CA TYR A 475 23.86 5.59 25.18
C TYR A 475 23.16 5.64 26.55
N ASP A 476 23.94 5.60 27.63
CA ASP A 476 23.42 5.73 28.99
C ASP A 476 23.02 7.18 29.31
N LYS A 477 21.91 7.36 30.06
CA LYS A 477 21.36 8.67 30.48
C LYS A 477 22.46 9.63 31.00
N PRO A 478 23.37 9.24 31.91
CA PRO A 478 24.40 10.16 32.43
C PRO A 478 25.45 10.53 31.37
N VAL A 479 25.87 9.56 30.56
CA VAL A 479 26.88 9.73 29.50
C VAL A 479 26.37 10.70 28.43
N LEU A 480 25.12 10.51 28.00
CA LEU A 480 24.44 11.36 27.02
C LEU A 480 24.34 12.81 27.49
N LEU A 481 23.87 13.03 28.73
CA LEU A 481 23.64 14.38 29.28
C LEU A 481 24.94 15.14 29.59
N ASP A 482 26.04 14.43 29.81
CA ASP A 482 27.37 15.00 30.08
C ASP A 482 28.16 15.27 28.78
N GLN A 483 28.15 14.34 27.83
CA GLN A 483 29.03 14.41 26.65
C GLN A 483 28.46 15.22 25.49
N VAL A 484 27.13 15.21 25.27
CA VAL A 484 26.52 15.96 24.16
C VAL A 484 26.76 17.47 24.27
N PRO A 485 26.62 18.13 25.45
CA PRO A 485 26.93 19.55 25.56
C PRO A 485 28.42 19.84 25.41
N ARG A 486 29.30 19.01 25.99
CA ARG A 486 30.77 19.14 25.86
C ARG A 486 31.27 18.99 24.43
N ALA A 487 30.58 18.22 23.59
CA ALA A 487 30.96 17.99 22.19
C ALA A 487 30.89 19.23 21.28
N LEU A 488 30.24 20.31 21.74
CA LEU A 488 30.19 21.58 21.02
C LEU A 488 31.42 22.47 21.29
N ALA A 489 32.25 22.14 22.28
CA ALA A 489 33.51 22.84 22.53
C ALA A 489 34.55 22.57 21.42
N ARG A 490 35.30 23.59 21.02
CA ARG A 490 36.17 23.54 19.82
C ARG A 490 37.28 22.48 19.90
N ASP A 491 37.74 22.12 21.10
CA ASP A 491 38.90 21.26 21.34
C ASP A 491 38.55 19.81 21.77
N ALA A 492 37.29 19.39 21.64
CA ALA A 492 36.82 18.06 22.05
C ALA A 492 37.25 16.93 21.06
N VAL A 493 38.56 16.64 20.99
CA VAL A 493 39.17 15.66 20.07
C VAL A 493 38.93 14.20 20.49
N ALA A 494 38.55 13.94 21.74
CA ALA A 494 38.50 12.59 22.33
C ALA A 494 37.16 12.24 23.02
N LEU A 495 36.02 12.58 22.43
CA LEU A 495 34.71 12.14 22.92
C LEU A 495 34.25 10.81 22.30
N PRO A 496 33.61 9.91 23.07
CA PRO A 496 32.97 8.69 22.55
C PRO A 496 31.92 8.94 21.45
N LEU A 497 31.27 10.11 21.49
CA LEU A 497 30.32 10.58 20.48
C LEU A 497 31.04 11.43 19.43
N ALA A 498 31.05 10.98 18.17
CA ALA A 498 31.57 11.80 17.07
C ALA A 498 30.57 12.87 16.63
N LYS A 499 31.09 13.98 16.07
CA LYS A 499 30.30 15.17 15.66
C LYS A 499 29.04 14.87 14.84
N PRO A 500 29.00 13.96 13.84
CA PRO A 500 27.77 13.67 13.08
C PRO A 500 26.63 13.19 13.99
N VAL A 501 26.91 12.26 14.90
CA VAL A 501 25.95 11.70 15.86
C VAL A 501 25.46 12.76 16.85
N VAL A 502 26.35 13.62 17.34
CA VAL A 502 26.01 14.71 18.27
C VAL A 502 24.96 15.64 17.66
N TYR A 503 25.16 16.12 16.43
CA TYR A 503 24.17 16.99 15.77
C TYR A 503 22.85 16.27 15.45
N LEU A 504 22.86 14.96 15.20
CA LEU A 504 21.64 14.17 14.99
C LEU A 504 20.85 13.94 16.29
N ILE A 505 21.54 13.75 17.43
CA ILE A 505 20.93 13.73 18.76
C ILE A 505 20.28 15.08 19.08
N LEU A 506 21.01 16.18 18.87
CA LEU A 506 20.52 17.54 19.08
C LEU A 506 19.33 17.87 18.18
N ALA A 507 19.36 17.43 16.91
CA ALA A 507 18.25 17.60 15.98
C ALA A 507 16.96 16.90 16.46
N LEU A 508 17.05 15.64 16.88
CA LEU A 508 15.92 14.90 17.44
C LEU A 508 15.38 15.54 18.72
N GLY A 509 16.28 15.98 19.60
CA GLY A 509 15.93 16.66 20.85
C GLY A 509 15.22 18.01 20.65
N ALA A 510 15.71 18.82 19.71
CA ALA A 510 15.07 20.07 19.31
C ALA A 510 13.72 19.81 18.63
N GLN A 511 13.66 18.85 17.70
CA GLN A 511 12.44 18.48 16.97
C GLN A 511 11.31 18.00 17.89
N SER A 512 11.67 17.25 18.94
CA SER A 512 10.73 16.68 19.90
C SER A 512 10.39 17.64 21.04
N SER A 513 10.97 18.84 21.08
CA SER A 513 10.76 19.78 22.17
C SER A 513 9.31 20.30 22.24
N PRO A 514 8.81 20.67 23.44
CA PRO A 514 7.56 21.42 23.59
C PRO A 514 7.60 22.85 23.03
N LYS A 515 8.81 23.40 22.83
CA LYS A 515 9.04 24.72 22.21
C LYS A 515 9.08 24.59 20.69
N ASP A 516 8.58 25.60 19.97
CA ASP A 516 8.69 25.65 18.51
C ASP A 516 10.14 25.97 18.11
N LEU A 517 10.87 24.92 17.73
CA LEU A 517 12.30 24.94 17.42
C LEU A 517 12.60 24.24 16.09
N GLY A 518 11.64 24.26 15.16
CA GLY A 518 11.73 23.58 13.88
C GLY A 518 12.98 23.93 13.06
N GLU A 519 13.33 25.22 12.98
CA GLU A 519 14.51 25.70 12.26
C GLU A 519 15.82 25.19 12.87
N VAL A 520 15.93 25.22 14.21
CA VAL A 520 17.10 24.71 14.94
C VAL A 520 17.24 23.20 14.73
N ALA A 521 16.13 22.47 14.80
CA ALA A 521 16.10 21.03 14.55
C ALA A 521 16.52 20.67 13.12
N GLU A 522 16.01 21.39 12.12
CA GLU A 522 16.37 21.16 10.72
C GLU A 522 17.82 21.57 10.41
N SER A 523 18.32 22.66 11.00
CA SER A 523 19.73 23.07 10.86
C SER A 523 20.67 22.02 11.45
N CYS A 524 20.39 21.54 12.67
CA CYS A 524 21.14 20.44 13.29
C CYS A 524 21.08 19.15 12.45
N PHE A 525 19.89 18.80 11.94
CA PHE A 525 19.70 17.61 11.12
C PHE A 525 20.47 17.68 9.80
N ASN A 526 20.39 18.82 9.10
CA ASN A 526 21.06 19.03 7.82
C ASN A 526 22.58 19.00 8.00
N TYR A 527 23.12 19.64 9.04
CA TYR A 527 24.56 19.60 9.33
C TYR A 527 25.03 18.20 9.75
N GLY A 528 24.34 17.54 10.68
CA GLY A 528 24.67 16.17 11.11
C GLY A 528 24.60 15.14 9.96
N ARG A 529 23.60 15.27 9.09
CA ARG A 529 23.46 14.45 7.87
C ARG A 529 24.53 14.78 6.82
N TYR A 530 24.90 16.05 6.63
CA TYR A 530 26.01 16.45 5.77
C TYR A 530 27.34 15.84 6.25
N LEU A 531 27.66 15.93 7.54
CA LEU A 531 28.85 15.30 8.11
C LEU A 531 28.81 13.77 7.95
N SER A 532 27.65 13.15 8.13
CA SER A 532 27.47 11.70 7.91
C SER A 532 27.71 11.32 6.45
N ALA A 533 27.19 12.09 5.50
CA ALA A 533 27.40 11.88 4.07
C ALA A 533 28.88 12.08 3.67
N ARG A 534 29.56 13.08 4.25
CA ARG A 534 30.94 13.43 3.92
C ARG A 534 31.98 12.47 4.50
N TYR A 535 31.72 11.88 5.67
CA TYR A 535 32.73 11.10 6.41
C TYR A 535 32.36 9.63 6.66
N LEU A 536 31.09 9.25 6.51
CA LEU A 536 30.58 7.92 6.91
C LEU A 536 29.80 7.20 5.79
N MET A 537 29.74 7.75 4.57
CA MET A 537 28.98 7.12 3.47
C MET A 537 29.72 5.93 2.85
N ASP A 538 31.03 6.06 2.65
CA ASP A 538 31.85 5.07 1.93
C ASP A 538 32.56 4.05 2.85
N ASP A 539 32.51 4.26 4.18
CA ASP A 539 33.15 3.39 5.18
C ASP A 539 32.12 2.81 6.19
N PRO A 540 31.80 1.51 6.12
CA PRO A 540 30.87 0.87 7.03
C PRO A 540 31.48 0.73 8.43
N SER A 541 31.19 1.70 9.31
CA SER A 541 31.63 1.74 10.70
C SER A 541 30.46 1.67 11.69
N THR A 542 30.72 1.33 12.96
CA THR A 542 29.68 1.36 14.02
C THR A 542 29.06 2.76 14.15
N LEU A 543 29.86 3.80 13.96
CA LEU A 543 29.44 5.19 13.90
C LEU A 543 28.54 5.49 12.69
N ALA A 544 28.80 4.90 11.52
CA ALA A 544 27.91 5.03 10.36
C ALA A 544 26.53 4.41 10.65
N VAL A 545 26.50 3.22 11.29
CA VAL A 545 25.24 2.58 11.69
C VAL A 545 24.47 3.46 12.70
N GLU A 546 25.13 3.99 13.73
CA GLU A 546 24.54 4.94 14.69
C GLU A 546 23.95 6.18 14.00
N ALA A 547 24.72 6.81 13.09
CA ALA A 547 24.27 7.99 12.36
C ALA A 547 23.04 7.71 11.49
N TYR A 548 23.01 6.60 10.74
CA TYR A 548 21.87 6.26 9.89
C TYR A 548 20.63 5.78 10.69
N ILE A 549 20.80 5.17 11.88
CA ILE A 549 19.71 4.93 12.85
C ILE A 549 19.07 6.26 13.27
N LEU A 550 19.88 7.24 13.66
CA LEU A 550 19.40 8.55 14.10
C LEU A 550 18.75 9.35 12.96
N ILE A 551 19.31 9.29 11.74
CA ILE A 551 18.71 9.89 10.54
C ILE A 551 17.34 9.26 10.24
N ALA A 552 17.22 7.93 10.31
CA ALA A 552 15.95 7.24 10.12
C ALA A 552 14.91 7.65 11.18
N MET A 553 15.31 7.71 12.46
CA MET A 553 14.43 8.15 13.54
C MET A 553 13.95 9.61 13.36
N TYR A 554 14.85 10.54 13.00
CA TYR A 554 14.49 11.93 12.74
C TYR A 554 13.50 12.04 11.58
N LEU A 555 13.71 11.26 10.51
CA LEU A 555 12.81 11.26 9.35
C LEU A 555 11.45 10.61 9.64
N LEU A 556 11.37 9.60 10.53
CA LEU A 556 10.09 9.07 11.02
C LEU A 556 9.33 10.13 11.81
N ALA A 557 10.00 10.78 12.77
CA ALA A 557 9.44 11.87 13.57
C ALA A 557 9.07 13.08 12.70
N ALA A 558 9.83 13.36 11.63
CA ALA A 558 9.54 14.40 10.65
C ALA A 558 8.39 14.05 9.68
N SER A 559 7.60 12.99 9.91
CA SER A 559 6.56 12.54 8.97
C SER A 559 7.08 12.21 7.55
N ARG A 560 8.35 11.77 7.41
CA ARG A 560 9.04 11.43 6.13
C ARG A 560 9.34 9.94 6.01
N ARG A 561 8.28 9.13 6.16
CA ARG A 561 8.32 7.66 6.30
C ARG A 561 9.10 6.93 5.20
N ASN A 562 8.93 7.31 3.93
CA ASN A 562 9.68 6.71 2.83
C ASN A 562 11.18 6.99 2.92
N ALA A 563 11.57 8.23 3.20
CA ALA A 563 12.98 8.61 3.32
C ALA A 563 13.64 7.92 4.51
N ALA A 564 12.94 7.82 5.64
CA ALA A 564 13.42 7.09 6.82
C ALA A 564 13.74 5.62 6.51
N PHE A 565 12.85 4.93 5.80
CA PHE A 565 13.04 3.52 5.42
C PHE A 565 14.23 3.33 4.48
N MET A 566 14.51 4.28 3.58
CA MET A 566 15.71 4.23 2.73
C MET A 566 16.99 4.35 3.57
N HIS A 567 17.04 5.26 4.54
CA HIS A 567 18.20 5.41 5.44
C HIS A 567 18.37 4.23 6.41
N LEU A 568 17.28 3.64 6.88
CA LEU A 568 17.30 2.38 7.63
C LEU A 568 17.98 1.27 6.81
N GLY A 569 17.69 1.17 5.51
CA GLY A 569 18.35 0.23 4.60
C GLY A 569 19.88 0.33 4.58
N PHE A 570 20.44 1.55 4.62
CA PHE A 570 21.88 1.77 4.75
C PHE A 570 22.41 1.28 6.10
N ALA A 571 21.76 1.63 7.21
CA ALA A 571 22.14 1.18 8.55
C ALA A 571 22.15 -0.35 8.65
N VAL A 572 21.13 -1.01 8.09
CA VAL A 572 21.02 -2.47 8.05
C VAL A 572 22.15 -3.11 7.26
N ARG A 573 22.47 -2.62 6.05
CA ARG A 573 23.56 -3.18 5.24
C ARG A 573 24.93 -3.00 5.90
N ALA A 574 25.21 -1.84 6.49
CA ALA A 574 26.44 -1.60 7.24
C ALA A 574 26.54 -2.50 8.50
N ALA A 575 25.45 -2.68 9.25
CA ALA A 575 25.42 -3.56 10.42
C ALA A 575 25.64 -5.05 10.07
N TYR A 576 25.11 -5.51 8.94
CA TYR A 576 25.40 -6.85 8.42
C TYR A 576 26.87 -7.00 8.01
N ALA A 577 27.44 -6.03 7.30
CA ALA A 577 28.86 -6.04 6.91
C ALA A 577 29.82 -6.07 8.12
N LEU A 578 29.47 -5.37 9.20
CA LEU A 578 30.22 -5.34 10.47
C LEU A 578 30.01 -6.56 11.39
N GLY A 579 29.13 -7.48 11.00
CA GLY A 579 28.78 -8.66 11.79
C GLY A 579 28.03 -8.37 13.09
N LEU A 580 27.35 -7.21 13.22
CA LEU A 580 26.66 -6.81 14.47
C LEU A 580 25.52 -7.75 14.88
N HIS A 581 24.96 -8.48 13.91
CA HIS A 581 23.94 -9.51 14.10
C HIS A 581 24.45 -10.80 14.77
N LEU A 582 25.77 -10.97 14.94
CA LEU A 582 26.39 -12.19 15.46
C LEU A 582 27.06 -11.93 16.82
N LYS A 583 26.43 -12.35 17.94
CA LYS A 583 27.00 -12.21 19.30
C LYS A 583 28.44 -12.75 19.38
N ALA A 584 28.73 -13.86 18.69
CA ALA A 584 30.06 -14.47 18.62
C ALA A 584 31.14 -13.63 17.89
N VAL A 585 30.75 -12.65 17.08
CA VAL A 585 31.66 -11.65 16.51
C VAL A 585 31.85 -10.52 17.52
N SER A 586 30.77 -10.00 18.12
CA SER A 586 30.85 -8.98 19.18
C SER A 586 31.74 -9.42 20.36
N MET A 587 31.66 -10.68 20.80
CA MET A 587 32.47 -11.24 21.90
C MET A 587 34.00 -11.18 21.67
N ARG A 588 34.47 -10.91 20.46
CA ARG A 588 35.91 -10.82 20.14
C ARG A 588 36.53 -9.45 20.46
N PHE A 589 35.70 -8.47 20.82
CA PHE A 589 36.12 -7.10 21.11
C PHE A 589 36.23 -6.86 22.64
N THR A 590 36.71 -5.68 23.03
CA THR A 590 36.73 -5.27 24.44
C THR A 590 35.32 -5.21 25.03
N ALA A 591 35.18 -5.28 26.36
CA ALA A 591 33.87 -5.25 27.01
C ALA A 591 33.03 -3.99 26.68
N ASP A 592 33.69 -2.86 26.40
CA ASP A 592 33.02 -1.61 26.03
C ASP A 592 32.52 -1.64 24.58
N GLU A 593 33.35 -2.10 23.64
CA GLU A 593 32.97 -2.23 22.23
C GLU A 593 31.96 -3.37 22.03
N PHE A 594 32.04 -4.46 22.80
CA PHE A 594 31.01 -5.49 22.89
C PHE A 594 29.66 -4.88 23.27
N ARG A 595 29.60 -4.14 24.40
CA ARG A 595 28.37 -3.48 24.85
C ARG A 595 27.84 -2.49 23.81
N ARG A 596 28.70 -1.71 23.18
CA ARG A 596 28.32 -0.77 22.10
C ARG A 596 27.70 -1.51 20.90
N ARG A 597 28.34 -2.58 20.42
CA ARG A 597 27.85 -3.38 19.28
C ARG A 597 26.48 -3.99 19.54
N GLU A 598 26.27 -4.60 20.70
CA GLU A 598 24.97 -5.19 21.07
C GLU A 598 23.87 -4.11 21.17
N ARG A 599 24.20 -2.92 21.71
CA ARG A 599 23.30 -1.75 21.81
C ARG A 599 22.92 -1.15 20.46
N ILE A 600 23.88 -1.03 19.54
CA ILE A 600 23.62 -0.60 18.15
C ILE A 600 22.69 -1.59 17.47
N TRP A 601 22.98 -2.90 17.55
CA TRP A 601 22.15 -3.92 16.93
C TRP A 601 20.71 -3.93 17.50
N LYS A 602 20.56 -3.86 18.83
CA LYS A 602 19.27 -3.73 19.52
C LYS A 602 18.48 -2.48 19.09
N SER A 603 19.14 -1.34 18.95
CA SER A 603 18.51 -0.09 18.50
C SER A 603 18.10 -0.14 17.02
N LEU A 604 18.92 -0.77 16.17
CA LEU A 604 18.61 -1.01 14.77
C LEU A 604 17.38 -1.93 14.61
N ARG A 605 17.40 -3.07 15.32
CA ARG A 605 16.29 -4.02 15.45
C ARG A 605 14.99 -3.32 15.86
N SER A 606 15.07 -2.44 16.86
CA SER A 606 13.93 -1.67 17.36
C SER A 606 13.31 -0.79 16.28
N ILE A 607 14.11 0.05 15.59
CA ILE A 607 13.58 0.87 14.47
C ILE A 607 13.00 -0.04 13.37
N ASP A 608 13.70 -1.10 12.99
CA ASP A 608 13.29 -1.97 11.88
C ASP A 608 11.95 -2.67 12.13
N ILE A 609 11.81 -3.37 13.25
CA ILE A 609 10.58 -4.11 13.58
C ILE A 609 9.40 -3.15 13.79
N LEU A 610 9.60 -2.04 14.51
CA LEU A 610 8.54 -1.06 14.75
C LEU A 610 8.14 -0.30 13.47
N SER A 611 9.09 -0.01 12.58
CA SER A 611 8.80 0.60 11.27
C SER A 611 8.11 -0.39 10.32
N SER A 612 8.50 -1.66 10.37
CA SER A 612 7.88 -2.75 9.62
C SER A 612 6.41 -2.91 10.01
N ALA A 613 6.10 -2.90 11.31
CA ALA A 613 4.74 -2.88 11.82
C ALA A 613 3.94 -1.63 11.39
N LEU A 614 4.56 -0.44 11.48
CA LEU A 614 3.97 0.86 11.12
C LEU A 614 3.63 0.97 9.63
N LEU A 615 4.51 0.48 8.75
CA LEU A 615 4.44 0.63 7.30
C LEU A 615 3.87 -0.61 6.58
N GLY A 616 3.76 -1.74 7.25
CA GLY A 616 3.44 -3.02 6.59
C GLY A 616 4.53 -3.43 5.62
N ARG A 617 5.79 -3.27 6.02
CA ARG A 617 6.96 -3.71 5.23
C ARG A 617 7.59 -4.92 5.91
N PRO A 618 8.20 -5.85 5.15
CA PRO A 618 9.00 -6.92 5.74
C PRO A 618 10.13 -6.37 6.63
N PRO A 619 10.39 -6.97 7.80
CA PRO A 619 11.63 -6.74 8.56
C PRO A 619 12.87 -6.89 7.69
N ALA A 620 13.77 -5.91 7.74
CA ALA A 620 15.06 -5.98 7.07
C ALA A 620 16.14 -6.68 7.92
N THR A 621 15.87 -6.86 9.22
CA THR A 621 16.74 -7.51 10.20
C THR A 621 16.10 -8.78 10.75
N LYS A 622 16.93 -9.77 11.06
CA LYS A 622 16.50 -11.04 11.66
C LYS A 622 17.26 -11.33 12.94
N GLU A 623 16.55 -11.70 14.00
CA GLU A 623 17.18 -12.15 15.24
C GLU A 623 17.52 -13.65 15.18
N THR A 624 18.76 -13.99 15.52
CA THR A 624 19.27 -15.37 15.50
C THR A 624 19.71 -15.86 16.87
N ARG A 625 19.68 -15.00 17.89
CA ARG A 625 20.04 -15.31 19.28
C ARG A 625 18.79 -15.74 20.05
N ASP A 626 18.95 -16.58 21.07
CA ASP A 626 17.86 -16.90 21.98
C ASP A 626 17.61 -15.69 22.90
N THR A 627 16.53 -14.96 22.64
CA THR A 627 16.13 -13.78 23.42
C THR A 627 15.41 -14.13 24.72
N ALA A 628 14.96 -15.37 24.87
CA ALA A 628 14.29 -15.86 26.08
C ALA A 628 15.29 -16.48 27.10
N ALA A 629 16.58 -16.56 26.74
CA ALA A 629 17.63 -17.06 27.61
C ALA A 629 17.69 -16.26 28.94
N PRO A 630 17.90 -16.91 30.10
CA PRO A 630 17.95 -16.21 31.39
C PRO A 630 19.12 -15.25 31.56
N ASP A 631 20.23 -15.52 30.86
CA ASP A 631 21.48 -14.75 30.91
C ASP A 631 21.43 -13.59 29.93
N ASP A 632 21.80 -12.38 30.37
CA ASP A 632 21.67 -11.11 29.62
C ASP A 632 20.23 -10.81 29.12
N TYR A 633 19.19 -11.35 29.78
CA TYR A 633 17.79 -11.18 29.35
C TYR A 633 17.38 -9.70 29.20
N SER A 634 16.95 -9.32 28.00
CA SER A 634 16.48 -7.99 27.62
C SER A 634 15.00 -8.08 27.24
N ALA A 635 14.13 -7.40 27.99
CA ALA A 635 12.69 -7.45 27.76
C ALA A 635 12.32 -6.76 26.43
N CYS A 636 13.02 -5.69 26.07
CA CYS A 636 12.92 -5.04 24.76
C CYS A 636 13.28 -6.03 23.62
N SER A 637 14.41 -6.72 23.71
CA SER A 637 14.89 -7.61 22.65
C SER A 637 13.97 -8.81 22.44
N ASP A 638 13.50 -9.44 23.52
CA ASP A 638 12.57 -10.57 23.44
C ASP A 638 11.20 -10.16 22.90
N LEU A 639 10.68 -9.00 23.31
CA LEU A 639 9.42 -8.47 22.78
C LEU A 639 9.51 -8.17 21.27
N LEU A 640 10.62 -7.59 20.81
CA LEU A 640 10.85 -7.35 19.39
C LEU A 640 10.95 -8.67 18.59
N ALA A 641 11.53 -9.73 19.17
CA ALA A 641 11.57 -11.07 18.56
C ALA A 641 10.18 -11.75 18.53
N ILE A 642 9.31 -11.49 19.50
CA ILE A 642 7.90 -11.92 19.46
C ILE A 642 7.13 -11.14 18.37
N MET A 643 7.37 -9.83 18.26
CA MET A 643 6.73 -8.98 17.26
C MET A 643 7.17 -9.32 15.83
N GLU A 644 8.46 -9.62 15.61
CA GLU A 644 8.98 -10.17 14.35
C GLU A 644 8.23 -11.45 13.93
N GLN A 645 8.02 -12.38 14.86
CA GLN A 645 7.25 -13.61 14.58
C GLN A 645 5.81 -13.30 14.16
N VAL A 646 5.15 -12.30 14.75
CA VAL A 646 3.82 -11.86 14.27
C VAL A 646 3.89 -11.28 12.86
N LEU A 647 4.87 -10.43 12.56
CA LEU A 647 5.00 -9.85 11.22
C LEU A 647 5.28 -10.93 10.16
N THR A 648 6.21 -11.84 10.41
CA THR A 648 6.57 -12.92 9.48
C THR A 648 5.52 -14.02 9.39
N ASP A 649 5.13 -14.64 10.52
CA ASP A 649 4.28 -15.83 10.50
C ASP A 649 2.79 -15.53 10.24
N VAL A 650 2.34 -14.28 10.47
CA VAL A 650 0.94 -13.87 10.23
C VAL A 650 0.83 -12.95 9.01
N TYR A 651 1.60 -11.88 8.95
CA TYR A 651 1.39 -10.82 7.95
C TYR A 651 2.07 -11.09 6.61
N GLU A 652 3.28 -11.65 6.58
CA GLU A 652 3.91 -12.06 5.31
C GLU A 652 3.29 -13.32 4.73
N GLN A 653 2.98 -14.32 5.58
CA GLN A 653 2.32 -15.56 5.15
C GLN A 653 0.81 -15.43 4.88
N ARG A 654 0.20 -14.30 5.26
CA ARG A 654 -1.24 -13.98 5.09
C ARG A 654 -2.23 -14.99 5.71
N GLN A 655 -1.79 -15.75 6.71
CA GLN A 655 -2.58 -16.79 7.37
C GLN A 655 -2.27 -16.86 8.86
N ILE A 656 -3.22 -17.30 9.69
CA ILE A 656 -2.98 -17.61 11.11
C ILE A 656 -3.26 -19.10 11.32
N SER A 657 -2.20 -19.88 11.58
CA SER A 657 -2.38 -21.25 12.05
C SER A 657 -2.60 -21.28 13.57
N ALA A 658 -3.36 -22.26 14.07
CA ALA A 658 -3.53 -22.46 15.52
C ALA A 658 -2.17 -22.70 16.22
N THR A 659 -1.23 -23.36 15.55
CA THR A 659 0.15 -23.56 16.03
C THR A 659 0.91 -22.23 16.17
N THR A 660 0.83 -21.35 15.17
CA THR A 660 1.43 -20.00 15.22
C THR A 660 0.84 -19.20 16.36
N LEU A 661 -0.50 -19.16 16.47
CA LEU A 661 -1.21 -18.42 17.50
C LEU A 661 -0.83 -18.90 18.91
N ASN A 662 -0.87 -20.21 19.17
CA ASN A 662 -0.52 -20.78 20.47
C ASN A 662 0.96 -20.56 20.81
N ARG A 663 1.88 -20.64 19.83
CA ARG A 663 3.30 -20.34 20.01
C ARG A 663 3.54 -18.89 20.44
N VAL A 664 2.99 -17.93 19.69
CA VAL A 664 3.16 -16.49 20.00
C VAL A 664 2.47 -16.13 21.31
N ALA A 665 1.26 -16.66 21.58
CA ALA A 665 0.55 -16.42 22.83
C ALA A 665 1.28 -17.00 24.05
N SER A 666 1.95 -18.15 23.93
CA SER A 666 2.78 -18.69 25.02
C SER A 666 3.95 -17.76 25.32
N ARG A 667 4.74 -17.38 24.28
CA ARG A 667 5.86 -16.44 24.45
C ARG A 667 5.43 -15.10 25.04
N GLN A 668 4.27 -14.55 24.66
CA GLN A 668 3.75 -13.32 25.27
C GLN A 668 3.42 -13.49 26.77
N ARG A 669 2.90 -14.65 27.20
CA ARG A 669 2.64 -14.93 28.62
C ARG A 669 3.94 -15.10 29.40
N GLU A 670 4.90 -15.85 28.83
CA GLU A 670 6.23 -16.05 29.39
C GLU A 670 6.94 -14.70 29.58
N TRP A 671 6.98 -13.87 28.53
CA TRP A 671 7.49 -12.51 28.56
C TRP A 671 6.81 -11.67 29.65
N ALA A 672 5.47 -11.65 29.70
CA ALA A 672 4.72 -10.87 30.69
C ALA A 672 4.97 -11.31 32.14
N ALA A 673 5.36 -12.58 32.37
CA ALA A 673 5.73 -13.08 33.69
C ALA A 673 7.14 -12.66 34.14
N VAL A 674 8.05 -12.33 33.21
CA VAL A 674 9.47 -12.06 33.51
C VAL A 674 10.00 -10.70 33.05
N PHE A 675 9.22 -9.89 32.32
CA PHE A 675 9.71 -8.65 31.69
C PHE A 675 10.39 -7.68 32.67
N THR A 676 9.93 -7.60 33.92
CA THR A 676 10.53 -6.76 34.96
C THR A 676 12.00 -7.10 35.26
N ARG A 677 12.42 -8.35 35.04
CA ARG A 677 13.83 -8.78 35.17
C ARG A 677 14.73 -8.17 34.09
N GLY A 678 14.19 -7.92 32.90
CA GLY A 678 14.95 -7.42 31.75
C GLY A 678 15.10 -5.90 31.70
N LEU A 679 14.31 -5.15 32.47
CA LEU A 679 14.30 -3.67 32.44
C LEU A 679 15.68 -3.05 32.74
N ALA A 680 16.45 -3.67 33.65
CA ALA A 680 17.81 -3.22 33.97
C ALA A 680 18.78 -3.38 32.78
N ALA A 681 18.66 -4.46 31.99
CA ALA A 681 19.42 -4.66 30.76
C ALA A 681 18.92 -3.78 29.59
N ASP A 682 17.78 -3.10 29.78
CA ASP A 682 17.18 -2.16 28.83
C ASP A 682 17.39 -0.69 29.19
N ASN A 683 18.06 -0.39 30.31
CA ASN A 683 18.19 0.97 30.86
C ASN A 683 16.81 1.64 31.09
N ILE A 684 15.84 0.84 31.55
CA ILE A 684 14.48 1.28 31.89
C ILE A 684 14.28 1.15 33.40
N GLU A 685 13.86 2.24 34.05
CA GLU A 685 13.49 2.22 35.47
C GLU A 685 12.16 1.47 35.67
N PRO A 686 11.95 0.72 36.78
CA PRO A 686 10.75 -0.08 36.98
C PRO A 686 9.52 0.69 37.49
N GLY A 687 9.68 1.97 37.90
CA GLY A 687 8.58 2.80 38.39
C GLY A 687 7.82 3.50 37.26
N ASP A 688 6.50 3.70 37.41
CA ASP A 688 5.66 4.30 36.37
C ASP A 688 5.83 5.83 36.19
N GLY A 689 6.39 6.53 37.19
CA GLY A 689 6.69 7.97 37.14
C GLY A 689 8.19 8.27 37.17
N VAL A 690 8.60 9.39 36.56
CA VAL A 690 10.00 9.86 36.48
C VAL A 690 10.20 11.14 37.28
N GLU A 691 11.44 11.39 37.69
CA GLU A 691 11.94 12.71 38.12
C GLU A 691 11.40 13.85 37.22
N GLY A 692 10.73 14.83 37.82
CA GLY A 692 10.20 16.00 37.11
C GLY A 692 8.73 15.91 36.65
N GLY A 693 8.02 14.81 36.95
CA GLY A 693 6.57 14.71 36.72
C GLY A 693 6.16 14.23 35.33
N ALA A 694 7.09 13.73 34.52
CA ALA A 694 6.79 13.01 33.28
C ALA A 694 6.54 11.51 33.58
N PRO A 695 5.69 10.81 32.78
CA PRO A 695 5.56 9.36 32.86
C PRO A 695 6.85 8.68 32.39
N ASN A 696 7.09 7.45 32.84
CA ASN A 696 8.24 6.67 32.40
C ASN A 696 8.11 6.29 30.94
N MET A 697 8.81 7.02 30.07
CA MET A 697 8.72 6.87 28.62
C MET A 697 9.18 5.50 28.15
N GLY A 698 10.31 4.96 28.65
CA GLY A 698 10.78 3.62 28.26
C GLY A 698 9.83 2.51 28.68
N LEU A 699 9.31 2.57 29.91
CA LEU A 699 8.34 1.60 30.41
C LEU A 699 6.99 1.73 29.68
N THR A 700 6.55 2.95 29.38
CA THR A 700 5.36 3.24 28.57
C THR A 700 5.50 2.69 27.16
N HIS A 701 6.61 2.97 26.47
CA HIS A 701 6.90 2.44 25.13
C HIS A 701 6.88 0.91 25.13
N LEU A 702 7.55 0.26 26.09
CA LEU A 702 7.60 -1.21 26.18
C LEU A 702 6.20 -1.82 26.40
N LYS A 703 5.42 -1.28 27.35
CA LYS A 703 4.03 -1.72 27.63
C LYS A 703 3.11 -1.50 26.42
N VAL A 704 3.28 -0.40 25.69
CA VAL A 704 2.51 -0.08 24.47
C VAL A 704 2.88 -1.01 23.31
N VAL A 705 4.16 -1.34 23.09
CA VAL A 705 4.59 -2.31 22.06
C VAL A 705 4.07 -3.72 22.38
N PHE A 706 3.99 -4.10 23.66
CA PHE A 706 3.35 -5.35 24.07
C PHE A 706 1.88 -5.39 23.61
N HIS A 707 1.08 -4.38 23.95
CA HIS A 707 -0.31 -4.31 23.51
C HIS A 707 -0.46 -4.17 22.00
N TRP A 708 0.45 -3.50 21.29
CA TRP A 708 0.46 -3.45 19.82
C TRP A 708 0.69 -4.84 19.22
N THR A 709 1.58 -5.65 19.80
CA THR A 709 1.83 -7.02 19.36
C THR A 709 0.61 -7.92 19.61
N VAL A 710 -0.09 -7.76 20.75
CA VAL A 710 -1.39 -8.42 20.99
C VAL A 710 -2.42 -8.00 19.95
N MET A 711 -2.57 -6.70 19.68
CA MET A 711 -3.52 -6.19 18.68
C MET A 711 -3.22 -6.78 17.29
N LEU A 712 -1.96 -6.75 16.83
CA LEU A 712 -1.57 -7.29 15.53
C LEU A 712 -1.92 -8.79 15.38
N LEU A 713 -1.73 -9.59 16.43
CA LEU A 713 -2.06 -11.02 16.45
C LEU A 713 -3.58 -11.28 16.47
N THR A 714 -4.35 -10.45 17.17
CA THR A 714 -5.77 -10.72 17.48
C THR A 714 -6.76 -9.97 16.58
N ARG A 715 -6.32 -8.92 15.88
CA ARG A 715 -7.16 -8.07 15.00
C ARG A 715 -7.91 -8.83 13.90
N PRO A 716 -7.39 -9.90 13.27
CA PRO A 716 -8.17 -10.66 12.29
C PRO A 716 -9.42 -11.32 12.88
N PHE A 717 -9.35 -11.86 14.10
CA PHE A 717 -10.50 -12.43 14.81
C PHE A 717 -11.56 -11.37 15.17
N LEU A 718 -11.13 -10.18 15.58
CA LEU A 718 -12.04 -9.04 15.77
C LEU A 718 -12.73 -8.66 14.45
N SER A 719 -11.96 -8.56 13.36
CA SER A 719 -12.46 -8.15 12.04
C SER A 719 -13.49 -9.13 11.49
N GLU A 720 -13.21 -10.43 11.58
CA GLU A 720 -14.14 -11.49 11.19
C GLU A 720 -15.43 -11.47 12.02
N ARG A 721 -15.30 -11.36 13.36
CA ARG A 721 -16.44 -11.34 14.28
C ARG A 721 -17.37 -10.15 14.01
N VAL A 722 -16.81 -8.96 13.79
CA VAL A 722 -17.58 -7.76 13.48
C VAL A 722 -18.23 -7.87 12.10
N ALA A 723 -17.52 -8.37 11.08
CA ALA A 723 -18.10 -8.61 9.76
C ALA A 723 -19.22 -9.66 9.78
N ALA A 724 -19.11 -10.69 10.61
CA ALA A 724 -20.18 -11.67 10.82
C ALA A 724 -21.41 -11.05 11.50
N HIS A 725 -21.20 -10.21 12.52
CA HIS A 725 -22.28 -9.47 13.18
C HIS A 725 -23.01 -8.53 12.20
N ALA A 726 -22.27 -7.76 11.39
CA ALA A 726 -22.85 -6.88 10.37
C ALA A 726 -23.72 -7.64 9.35
N ARG A 727 -23.25 -8.81 8.87
CA ARG A 727 -24.04 -9.67 7.98
C ARG A 727 -25.31 -10.20 8.65
N GLN A 728 -25.25 -10.58 9.92
CA GLN A 728 -26.42 -11.03 10.69
C GLN A 728 -27.45 -9.91 10.82
N ALA A 729 -27.02 -8.71 11.20
CA ALA A 729 -27.88 -7.53 11.34
C ALA A 729 -28.57 -7.15 10.02
N ALA A 730 -27.90 -7.32 8.88
CA ALA A 730 -28.52 -7.16 7.56
C ALA A 730 -29.55 -8.26 7.25
N SER A 731 -29.31 -9.52 7.64
CA SER A 731 -30.23 -10.63 7.36
C SER A 731 -31.51 -10.63 8.21
N SER A 732 -31.47 -10.06 9.42
CA SER A 732 -32.63 -10.01 10.34
C SER A 732 -33.80 -9.15 9.85
N SER A 733 -33.68 -8.44 8.73
CA SER A 733 -34.80 -7.78 8.07
C SER A 733 -35.70 -8.74 7.27
N SER A 734 -35.34 -10.02 7.14
CA SER A 734 -36.14 -11.03 6.44
C SER A 734 -36.15 -12.38 7.18
N SER A 735 -37.34 -12.74 7.66
CA SER A 735 -37.71 -14.02 8.31
C SER A 735 -37.14 -14.29 9.73
N SER A 736 -38.03 -14.73 10.61
CA SER A 736 -37.71 -15.21 11.95
C SER A 736 -37.16 -16.65 11.89
N SER A 737 -35.87 -16.83 12.15
CA SER A 737 -35.28 -18.14 12.45
C SER A 737 -34.27 -18.02 13.58
N SER A 738 -34.28 -18.99 14.50
CA SER A 738 -33.48 -18.99 15.73
C SER A 738 -31.97 -18.98 15.44
N PRO A 739 -31.14 -18.38 16.32
CA PRO A 739 -29.72 -18.16 16.02
C PRO A 739 -28.90 -19.46 16.06
N ALA A 740 -28.61 -20.01 14.89
CA ALA A 740 -27.76 -21.19 14.71
C ALA A 740 -26.28 -20.83 14.43
N TRP A 741 -25.67 -19.98 15.26
CA TRP A 741 -24.20 -19.83 15.28
C TRP A 741 -23.67 -19.36 16.63
N THR A 742 -23.00 -20.25 17.36
CA THR A 742 -22.07 -19.90 18.43
C THR A 742 -20.65 -19.90 17.87
N PRO A 743 -19.97 -18.74 17.77
CA PRO A 743 -18.53 -18.71 17.54
C PRO A 743 -17.84 -19.51 18.65
N ALA A 744 -16.83 -20.31 18.30
CA ALA A 744 -16.01 -21.00 19.29
C ALA A 744 -15.52 -20.00 20.35
N GLU A 745 -15.65 -20.35 21.63
CA GLU A 745 -15.46 -19.43 22.75
C GLU A 745 -14.09 -18.74 22.74
N SER A 746 -13.07 -19.47 22.28
CA SER A 746 -11.70 -18.99 22.02
C SER A 746 -11.66 -17.77 21.07
N SER A 747 -12.45 -17.74 20.00
CA SER A 747 -12.51 -16.62 19.05
C SER A 747 -13.10 -15.35 19.69
N ARG A 748 -14.10 -15.51 20.57
CA ARG A 748 -14.65 -14.40 21.38
C ARG A 748 -13.57 -13.81 22.29
N VAL A 749 -12.80 -14.65 22.98
CA VAL A 749 -11.72 -14.21 23.88
C VAL A 749 -10.63 -13.45 23.10
N LEU A 750 -10.25 -13.92 21.90
CA LEU A 750 -9.25 -13.24 21.06
C LEU A 750 -9.73 -11.87 20.58
N ALA A 751 -10.99 -11.75 20.12
CA ALA A 751 -11.57 -10.46 19.75
C ALA A 751 -11.60 -9.48 20.94
N HIS A 752 -11.98 -9.96 22.14
CA HIS A 752 -11.97 -9.17 23.37
C HIS A 752 -10.55 -8.75 23.80
N ALA A 753 -9.55 -9.63 23.62
CA ALA A 753 -8.15 -9.32 23.90
C ALA A 753 -7.60 -8.20 22.99
N CYS A 754 -8.05 -8.14 21.74
CA CYS A 754 -7.75 -7.05 20.80
C CYS A 754 -8.26 -5.71 21.35
N VAL A 755 -9.56 -5.62 21.66
CA VAL A 755 -10.21 -4.40 22.16
C VAL A 755 -9.65 -3.97 23.51
N ASN A 756 -9.47 -4.90 24.46
CA ASN A 756 -8.84 -4.60 25.75
C ASN A 756 -7.42 -4.06 25.56
N SER A 757 -6.61 -4.60 24.63
CA SER A 757 -5.25 -4.10 24.38
C SER A 757 -5.23 -2.69 23.78
N ALA A 758 -6.19 -2.35 22.91
CA ALA A 758 -6.37 -0.99 22.41
C ALA A 758 -6.70 0.00 23.56
N ILE A 759 -7.64 -0.37 24.45
CA ILE A 759 -8.04 0.48 25.58
C ILE A 759 -6.88 0.64 26.57
N ARG A 760 -6.13 -0.43 26.87
CA ARG A 760 -4.93 -0.36 27.73
C ARG A 760 -3.84 0.51 27.12
N THR A 761 -3.62 0.44 25.80
CA THR A 761 -2.68 1.32 25.08
C THR A 761 -3.04 2.78 25.24
N LEU A 762 -4.33 3.13 25.12
CA LEU A 762 -4.81 4.50 25.29
C LEU A 762 -4.67 4.98 26.74
N ALA A 763 -5.01 4.14 27.72
CA ALA A 763 -4.85 4.45 29.15
C ALA A 763 -3.38 4.62 29.59
N LEU A 764 -2.44 3.88 28.99
CA LEU A 764 -1.00 4.04 29.23
C LEU A 764 -0.46 5.36 28.69
N LEU A 765 -1.05 5.88 27.61
CA LEU A 765 -0.62 7.12 26.97
C LEU A 765 -1.40 8.35 27.48
N GLU A 766 -2.58 8.18 28.07
CA GLU A 766 -3.44 9.25 28.62
C GLU A 766 -2.69 10.31 29.48
N PRO A 767 -1.73 9.97 30.36
CA PRO A 767 -0.95 10.97 31.11
C PRO A 767 -0.13 11.96 30.25
N LEU A 768 0.17 11.63 28.99
CA LEU A 768 0.89 12.50 28.06
C LEU A 768 0.07 13.72 27.59
N VAL A 769 -1.25 13.70 27.79
CA VAL A 769 -2.13 14.83 27.45
C VAL A 769 -1.82 16.03 28.34
N GLU A 770 -1.65 15.81 29.65
CA GLU A 770 -1.52 16.86 30.67
C GLU A 770 -0.06 17.17 31.04
N ALA A 771 0.88 16.26 30.77
CA ALA A 771 2.28 16.47 31.08
C ALA A 771 2.91 17.62 30.25
N TRP A 772 3.44 18.62 30.95
CA TRP A 772 3.95 19.87 30.39
C TRP A 772 5.22 19.70 29.54
N ASP A 773 6.07 18.74 29.91
CA ASP A 773 7.37 18.43 29.31
C ASP A 773 7.33 17.19 28.39
N THR A 774 6.13 16.81 27.92
CA THR A 774 5.97 15.68 26.99
C THR A 774 6.60 15.97 25.62
N PRO A 775 7.43 15.06 25.07
CA PRO A 775 7.95 15.18 23.72
C PRO A 775 6.83 15.28 22.66
N THR A 776 6.91 16.27 21.78
CA THR A 776 5.88 16.57 20.76
C THR A 776 5.92 15.68 19.52
N ARG A 777 6.91 14.77 19.44
CA ARG A 777 7.21 13.92 18.29
C ARG A 777 7.49 12.49 18.73
N LEU A 778 6.46 11.65 18.72
CA LEU A 778 6.54 10.24 19.12
C LEU A 778 5.91 9.34 18.04
N PRO A 779 6.61 9.06 16.92
CA PRO A 779 6.01 8.44 15.73
C PRO A 779 5.39 7.05 16.00
N PHE A 780 6.03 6.24 16.85
CA PHE A 780 5.50 4.92 17.22
C PHE A 780 4.31 5.03 18.17
N SER A 781 4.38 5.89 19.19
CA SER A 781 3.25 6.12 20.12
C SER A 781 2.02 6.68 19.40
N VAL A 782 2.20 7.63 18.48
CA VAL A 782 1.13 8.11 17.58
C VAL A 782 0.57 6.96 16.74
N SER A 783 1.42 6.10 16.15
CA SER A 783 0.98 4.91 15.42
C SER A 783 0.12 3.97 16.29
N CYS A 784 0.51 3.76 17.54
CA CYS A 784 -0.25 2.94 18.51
C CYS A 784 -1.59 3.56 18.90
N VAL A 785 -1.67 4.88 19.10
CA VAL A 785 -2.94 5.58 19.36
C VAL A 785 -3.89 5.42 18.17
N VAL A 786 -3.39 5.58 16.94
CA VAL A 786 -4.20 5.38 15.73
C VAL A 786 -4.65 3.94 15.59
N HIS A 787 -3.77 2.96 15.80
CA HIS A 787 -4.15 1.53 15.74
C HIS A 787 -5.24 1.21 16.77
N SER A 788 -5.09 1.72 17.99
CA SER A 788 -6.06 1.54 19.07
C SER A 788 -7.40 2.20 18.75
N ALA A 789 -7.40 3.42 18.20
CA ALA A 789 -8.62 4.11 17.77
C ALA A 789 -9.35 3.36 16.64
N LEU A 790 -8.61 2.76 15.70
CA LEU A 790 -9.19 1.92 14.65
C LEU A 790 -9.78 0.62 15.22
N VAL A 791 -9.12 -0.02 16.21
CA VAL A 791 -9.63 -1.22 16.89
C VAL A 791 -10.89 -0.90 17.71
N VAL A 792 -10.89 0.18 18.49
CA VAL A 792 -12.05 0.63 19.29
C VAL A 792 -13.20 1.03 18.37
N GLY A 793 -12.94 1.82 17.32
CA GLY A 793 -13.96 2.21 16.34
C GLY A 793 -14.58 1.01 15.62
N LEU A 794 -13.78 0.01 15.24
CA LEU A 794 -14.29 -1.25 14.69
C LEU A 794 -15.18 -2.01 15.69
N ALA A 795 -14.87 -1.96 16.99
CA ALA A 795 -15.63 -2.67 18.02
C ALA A 795 -17.05 -2.10 18.25
N HIS A 796 -17.32 -0.82 17.89
CA HIS A 796 -18.69 -0.27 17.91
C HIS A 796 -19.61 -1.05 16.95
N PHE A 797 -19.11 -1.40 15.76
CA PHE A 797 -19.86 -2.14 14.73
C PHE A 797 -20.09 -3.63 15.09
N GLY A 798 -19.54 -4.10 16.22
CA GLY A 798 -19.81 -5.43 16.78
C GLY A 798 -20.57 -5.39 18.11
N ASP A 799 -21.26 -4.28 18.41
CA ASP A 799 -22.03 -4.02 19.63
C ASP A 799 -21.23 -4.22 20.95
N MET A 800 -19.90 -4.07 20.92
CA MET A 800 -19.04 -4.36 22.08
C MET A 800 -19.07 -3.28 23.17
N HIS A 801 -19.86 -2.22 23.00
CA HIS A 801 -20.09 -1.15 23.98
C HIS A 801 -20.69 -1.67 25.30
N GLN A 802 -21.38 -2.80 25.28
CA GLN A 802 -21.93 -3.47 26.46
C GLN A 802 -20.85 -4.08 27.38
N ILE A 803 -19.63 -4.24 26.87
CA ILE A 803 -18.50 -4.90 27.55
C ILE A 803 -17.37 -3.90 27.82
N PHE A 804 -17.18 -2.92 26.93
CA PHE A 804 -16.03 -2.03 26.93
C PHE A 804 -16.42 -0.54 26.84
N PRO A 805 -15.69 0.38 27.51
CA PRO A 805 -15.93 1.82 27.45
C PRO A 805 -15.42 2.43 26.14
N LEU A 806 -16.09 2.13 25.02
CA LEU A 806 -15.61 2.49 23.68
C LEU A 806 -15.60 4.01 23.46
N ASP A 807 -16.67 4.74 23.78
CA ASP A 807 -16.75 6.20 23.57
C ASP A 807 -15.69 6.98 24.36
N LYS A 808 -15.49 6.63 25.65
CA LYS A 808 -14.40 7.23 26.46
C LYS A 808 -13.05 6.99 25.78
N SER A 809 -12.82 5.78 25.28
CA SER A 809 -11.56 5.42 24.62
C SER A 809 -11.37 6.19 23.30
N MET A 810 -12.44 6.36 22.51
CA MET A 810 -12.41 7.20 21.30
C MET A 810 -12.18 8.69 21.61
N TYR A 811 -12.64 9.19 22.77
CA TYR A 811 -12.32 10.54 23.25
C TYR A 811 -10.85 10.66 23.65
N THR A 812 -10.33 9.78 24.51
CA THR A 812 -8.91 9.77 24.92
C THR A 812 -7.97 9.68 23.69
N ALA A 813 -8.32 8.86 22.69
CA ALA A 813 -7.56 8.78 21.43
C ALA A 813 -7.53 10.10 20.64
N ARG A 814 -8.65 10.85 20.59
CA ARG A 814 -8.70 12.18 19.95
C ARG A 814 -7.83 13.18 20.70
N SER A 815 -7.94 13.25 22.03
CA SER A 815 -7.13 14.14 22.87
C SER A 815 -5.63 13.89 22.70
N LEU A 816 -5.22 12.62 22.64
CA LEU A 816 -3.83 12.24 22.37
C LEU A 816 -3.37 12.67 20.98
N LEU A 817 -4.15 12.42 19.91
CA LEU A 817 -3.77 12.85 18.56
C LEU A 817 -3.75 14.38 18.41
N GLN A 818 -4.61 15.09 19.14
CA GLN A 818 -4.61 16.55 19.21
C GLN A 818 -3.37 17.09 19.96
N ARG A 819 -2.90 16.42 21.02
CA ARG A 819 -1.65 16.77 21.73
C ARG A 819 -0.42 16.72 20.82
N PHE A 820 -0.39 15.80 19.85
CA PHE A 820 0.68 15.66 18.85
C PHE A 820 0.39 16.38 17.52
N SER A 821 -0.65 17.22 17.44
CA SER A 821 -1.16 17.79 16.17
C SER A 821 -0.18 18.68 15.38
N SER A 822 0.95 19.08 15.95
CA SER A 822 2.04 19.71 15.18
C SER A 822 2.71 18.73 14.21
N ASP A 823 2.51 17.41 14.35
CA ASP A 823 2.93 16.39 13.39
C ASP A 823 1.85 16.16 12.32
N ALA A 824 2.26 16.18 11.05
CA ALA A 824 1.33 16.09 9.92
C ALA A 824 0.55 14.76 9.88
N ILE A 825 1.17 13.65 10.30
CA ILE A 825 0.53 12.35 10.40
C ILE A 825 -0.46 12.33 11.57
N ALA A 826 -0.08 12.83 12.75
CA ALA A 826 -0.98 12.95 13.91
C ALA A 826 -2.20 13.82 13.59
N PHE A 827 -2.01 15.00 13.00
CA PHE A 827 -3.09 15.91 12.57
C PHE A 827 -4.09 15.23 11.61
N ARG A 828 -3.57 14.57 10.55
CA ARG A 828 -4.42 13.83 9.61
C ARG A 828 -5.17 12.70 10.29
N ASN A 829 -4.51 11.93 11.15
CA ASN A 829 -5.16 10.84 11.85
C ASN A 829 -6.17 11.33 12.89
N CYS A 830 -5.96 12.47 13.53
CA CYS A 830 -6.96 13.12 14.38
C CYS A 830 -8.26 13.39 13.61
N THR A 831 -8.14 13.86 12.35
CA THR A 831 -9.29 14.05 11.45
C THR A 831 -9.97 12.72 11.10
N ILE A 832 -9.19 11.68 10.77
CA ILE A 832 -9.72 10.34 10.43
C ILE A 832 -10.44 9.72 11.63
N VAL A 833 -9.87 9.80 12.83
CA VAL A 833 -10.45 9.26 14.07
C VAL A 833 -11.68 10.05 14.50
N ARG A 834 -11.73 11.37 14.29
CA ARG A 834 -12.94 12.17 14.47
C ARG A 834 -14.08 11.67 13.56
N LEU A 835 -13.81 11.52 12.25
CA LEU A 835 -14.78 11.03 11.28
C LEU A 835 -15.24 9.59 11.59
N LEU A 836 -14.35 8.74 12.10
CA LEU A 836 -14.70 7.40 12.58
C LEU A 836 -15.61 7.46 13.81
N HIS A 837 -15.29 8.32 14.79
CA HIS A 837 -16.11 8.52 15.99
C HIS A 837 -17.54 8.96 15.61
N GLU A 838 -17.67 9.93 14.70
CA GLU A 838 -18.98 10.38 14.17
C GLU A 838 -19.75 9.24 13.49
N ALA A 839 -19.07 8.39 12.70
CA ALA A 839 -19.67 7.20 12.10
C ALA A 839 -20.07 6.13 13.14
N CYS A 840 -19.34 5.99 14.25
CA CYS A 840 -19.70 5.11 15.35
C CYS A 840 -20.93 5.61 16.12
N GLN A 841 -21.05 6.93 16.32
CA GLN A 841 -22.21 7.57 16.95
C GLN A 841 -23.48 7.40 16.10
N ALA A 842 -23.41 7.71 14.80
CA ALA A 842 -24.52 7.52 13.88
C ALA A 842 -25.00 6.05 13.81
N TYR A 843 -24.06 5.08 13.88
CA TYR A 843 -24.40 3.66 13.96
C TYR A 843 -25.14 3.31 15.25
N ALA A 844 -24.66 3.80 16.40
CA ALA A 844 -25.29 3.57 17.70
C ALA A 844 -26.69 4.21 17.76
N GLU A 845 -26.86 5.46 17.31
CA GLU A 845 -28.15 6.16 17.25
C GLU A 845 -29.17 5.41 16.39
N LYS A 846 -28.79 5.01 15.16
CA LYS A 846 -29.65 4.22 14.26
C LYS A 846 -30.09 2.90 14.89
N ARG A 847 -29.21 2.27 15.69
CA ARG A 847 -29.48 0.99 16.35
C ARG A 847 -30.33 1.13 17.61
N HIS A 848 -30.11 2.18 18.40
CA HIS A 848 -30.98 2.54 19.52
C HIS A 848 -32.39 2.91 19.03
N ALA A 849 -32.52 3.69 17.95
CA ALA A 849 -33.82 4.02 17.35
C ALA A 849 -34.58 2.76 16.93
N ALA A 850 -33.93 1.82 16.21
CA ALA A 850 -34.55 0.56 15.82
C ALA A 850 -34.97 -0.32 17.03
N SER A 851 -34.20 -0.28 18.13
CA SER A 851 -34.57 -0.97 19.38
C SER A 851 -35.76 -0.30 20.07
N MET A 852 -35.80 1.04 20.13
CA MET A 852 -36.92 1.79 20.69
C MET A 852 -38.19 1.66 19.85
N ASP A 853 -38.11 1.54 18.54
CA ASP A 853 -39.29 1.29 17.69
C ASP A 853 -39.87 -0.11 17.96
N MET A 854 -39.02 -1.12 18.11
CA MET A 854 -39.42 -2.50 18.45
C MET A 854 -40.04 -2.57 19.86
N GLU A 855 -39.39 -2.00 20.87
CA GLU A 855 -39.93 -1.91 22.23
C GLU A 855 -41.18 -1.04 22.27
N GLY A 856 -41.22 0.06 21.51
CA GLY A 856 -42.35 0.96 21.38
C GLY A 856 -43.58 0.29 20.78
N GLN A 857 -43.41 -0.62 19.81
CA GLN A 857 -44.49 -1.46 19.31
C GLN A 857 -45.03 -2.42 20.38
N LEU A 858 -44.14 -3.06 21.15
CA LEU A 858 -44.53 -3.93 22.27
C LEU A 858 -45.27 -3.15 23.37
N ILE A 859 -44.74 -1.99 23.79
CA ILE A 859 -45.36 -1.10 24.77
C ILE A 859 -46.72 -0.60 24.27
N SER A 860 -46.81 -0.17 23.00
CA SER A 860 -48.07 0.27 22.39
C SER A 860 -49.11 -0.86 22.33
N SER A 861 -48.68 -2.11 22.13
CA SER A 861 -49.56 -3.28 22.14
C SER A 861 -50.11 -3.62 23.54
N LEU A 862 -49.39 -3.25 24.61
CA LEU A 862 -49.76 -3.52 26.00
C LEU A 862 -50.55 -2.39 26.66
N PHE A 863 -50.25 -1.13 26.31
CA PHE A 863 -50.78 0.06 26.99
C PHE A 863 -51.56 1.03 26.08
N GLY A 864 -51.65 0.73 24.78
CA GLY A 864 -52.21 1.63 23.78
C GLY A 864 -51.21 2.69 23.32
N GLN A 865 -51.56 3.39 22.23
CA GLN A 865 -50.68 4.36 21.58
C GLN A 865 -51.26 5.77 21.70
N LEU A 866 -50.50 6.69 22.30
CA LEU A 866 -50.81 8.12 22.25
C LEU A 866 -50.28 8.68 20.93
N HIS A 867 -51.13 9.38 20.16
CA HIS A 867 -50.72 10.04 18.94
C HIS A 867 -49.78 11.21 19.25
N TYR A 868 -48.48 10.96 19.16
CA TYR A 868 -47.46 12.00 19.19
C TYR A 868 -47.19 12.49 17.75
N THR A 869 -47.76 13.64 17.40
CA THR A 869 -47.41 14.35 16.17
C THR A 869 -46.09 15.09 16.39
N PRO A 870 -45.01 14.80 15.62
CA PRO A 870 -43.80 15.60 15.69
C PRO A 870 -44.09 17.04 15.25
N PRO A 871 -43.50 18.07 15.88
CA PRO A 871 -43.65 19.44 15.41
C PRO A 871 -42.95 19.60 14.05
N GLY A 872 -43.71 19.75 12.95
CA GLY A 872 -43.15 20.24 11.68
C GLY A 872 -43.52 19.54 10.37
N THR A 873 -44.49 18.62 10.30
CA THR A 873 -44.95 18.04 9.01
C THR A 873 -46.42 18.31 8.73
N THR A 874 -46.70 19.33 7.91
CA THR A 874 -48.00 19.50 7.23
C THR A 874 -48.18 18.43 6.16
N GLY A 875 -49.36 17.81 6.11
CA GLY A 875 -49.64 16.68 5.21
C GLY A 875 -49.81 17.04 3.73
N PRO A 876 -50.00 16.02 2.86
CA PRO A 876 -50.04 16.18 1.41
C PRO A 876 -51.35 16.82 0.92
N ALA A 877 -51.25 17.72 -0.05
CA ALA A 877 -52.39 18.21 -0.83
C ALA A 877 -52.46 17.49 -2.18
N GLU A 878 -53.65 16.99 -2.53
CA GLU A 878 -53.95 16.44 -3.86
C GLU A 878 -54.20 17.57 -4.90
N PRO A 879 -54.16 17.28 -6.21
CA PRO A 879 -53.75 18.26 -7.22
C PRO A 879 -54.86 19.22 -7.66
N ALA A 880 -54.51 20.51 -7.73
CA ALA A 880 -55.32 21.54 -8.36
C ALA A 880 -54.68 22.05 -9.66
N ASP A 881 -55.39 21.81 -10.75
CA ASP A 881 -55.39 22.47 -12.06
C ASP A 881 -54.38 23.63 -12.30
N HIS A 882 -53.41 23.41 -13.19
CA HIS A 882 -52.53 24.46 -13.71
C HIS A 882 -52.97 24.92 -15.11
N SER A 883 -53.93 25.85 -15.14
CA SER A 883 -54.14 26.74 -16.27
C SER A 883 -53.99 28.20 -15.83
N ALA A 884 -53.28 29.00 -16.65
CA ALA A 884 -52.91 30.40 -16.40
C ALA A 884 -51.98 30.65 -15.17
N LEU A 885 -51.07 31.63 -15.16
CA LEU A 885 -50.80 32.74 -16.08
C LEU A 885 -49.29 33.08 -16.07
N ARG A 886 -48.78 33.62 -17.18
CA ARG A 886 -47.49 34.35 -17.21
C ARG A 886 -47.69 35.74 -16.59
N ALA A 887 -46.69 36.28 -15.88
CA ALA A 887 -46.05 37.58 -16.16
C ALA A 887 -45.24 38.11 -14.97
N PHE A 888 -44.21 38.92 -15.28
CA PHE A 888 -43.32 39.67 -14.37
C PHE A 888 -42.36 38.80 -13.52
N GLY A 889 -41.06 39.08 -13.46
CA GLY A 889 -40.25 40.09 -14.16
C GLY A 889 -38.82 40.05 -13.61
N ASP A 890 -37.82 40.40 -14.43
CA ASP A 890 -36.41 40.36 -14.02
C ASP A 890 -36.11 41.35 -12.88
N ASP A 891 -35.34 40.93 -11.86
CA ASP A 891 -34.08 41.60 -11.49
C ASP A 891 -33.29 40.90 -10.36
N ALA A 892 -32.01 41.28 -10.26
CA ALA A 892 -31.06 41.10 -9.15
C ALA A 892 -30.49 39.71 -8.83
N ALA A 893 -29.15 39.69 -8.73
CA ALA A 893 -28.34 38.60 -8.19
C ALA A 893 -27.77 38.96 -6.80
N ALA A 894 -27.22 37.94 -6.15
CA ALA A 894 -26.34 37.98 -4.96
C ALA A 894 -26.98 38.21 -3.57
N ALA A 895 -26.47 37.41 -2.61
CA ALA A 895 -26.80 37.36 -1.18
C ALA A 895 -28.26 36.96 -0.84
N ASP A 896 -28.54 36.33 0.30
CA ASP A 896 -27.70 36.18 1.48
C ASP A 896 -27.82 34.79 2.15
N ALA A 897 -26.77 34.39 2.85
CA ALA A 897 -26.73 33.20 3.69
C ALA A 897 -26.20 33.61 5.08
N SER A 898 -27.10 33.85 6.03
CA SER A 898 -26.74 34.22 7.39
C SER A 898 -27.35 33.26 8.42
N TRP A 899 -26.48 32.46 9.01
CA TRP A 899 -26.51 32.16 10.45
C TRP A 899 -25.06 32.21 10.97
N ASP A 900 -24.65 33.43 11.30
CA ASP A 900 -23.69 33.72 12.38
C ASP A 900 -24.08 32.95 13.66
N SER A 901 -23.21 32.65 14.62
CA SER A 901 -21.74 32.74 14.75
C SER A 901 -21.33 31.73 15.86
N VAL A 902 -20.06 31.37 16.08
CA VAL A 902 -19.09 32.11 16.89
C VAL A 902 -17.67 31.83 16.38
N SER A 903 -16.89 32.89 16.16
CA SER A 903 -15.42 32.81 15.96
C SER A 903 -14.67 33.39 17.16
N PRO A 904 -13.46 32.89 17.50
CA PRO A 904 -12.60 33.50 18.50
C PRO A 904 -11.94 34.79 17.97
N ALA A 905 -11.73 35.76 18.86
CA ALA A 905 -11.33 37.13 18.50
C ALA A 905 -9.87 37.27 18.05
N LYS A 906 -9.64 38.16 17.07
CA LYS A 906 -8.36 38.87 16.90
C LYS A 906 -8.44 40.21 17.62
N THR A 907 -7.59 40.43 18.62
CA THR A 907 -7.44 41.74 19.25
C THR A 907 -6.33 42.52 18.55
N THR A 908 -6.70 43.44 17.66
CA THR A 908 -5.76 44.45 17.14
C THR A 908 -6.02 45.75 17.89
N VAL A 909 -5.08 46.19 18.72
CA VAL A 909 -5.22 47.44 19.48
C VAL A 909 -4.76 48.62 18.60
N GLN A 910 -5.70 49.49 18.21
CA GLN A 910 -5.35 50.83 17.73
C GLN A 910 -5.18 51.80 18.92
N PRO A 911 -4.19 52.71 18.87
CA PRO A 911 -3.93 53.63 19.98
C PRO A 911 -4.85 54.85 19.97
N LEU A 912 -5.22 55.29 21.17
CA LEU A 912 -5.85 56.61 21.42
C LEU A 912 -4.76 57.67 21.63
N SER A 913 -4.93 58.83 20.99
CA SER A 913 -4.19 60.06 21.33
C SER A 913 -4.83 60.75 22.54
N PRO A 914 -4.05 61.50 23.34
CA PRO A 914 -4.21 62.96 23.27
C PRO A 914 -2.90 63.76 23.38
N SER A 915 -3.02 65.07 23.15
CA SER A 915 -1.96 66.07 22.99
C SER A 915 -1.30 66.60 24.28
N SER A 916 0.00 66.90 24.24
CA SER A 916 0.57 68.20 24.69
C SER A 916 2.06 68.38 24.31
N THR A 917 2.44 69.62 24.00
CA THR A 917 3.78 70.16 23.68
C THR A 917 4.53 70.60 24.96
N PRO A 918 5.82 71.10 24.98
CA PRO A 918 6.62 71.69 23.88
C PRO A 918 8.17 71.43 23.88
N ALA A 919 8.89 72.21 23.03
CA ALA A 919 10.35 72.44 22.95
C ALA A 919 11.22 71.30 22.34
N THR A 920 12.26 71.53 21.52
CA THR A 920 12.91 72.79 21.04
C THR A 920 13.65 72.55 19.70
N MET A 921 13.71 73.57 18.83
CA MET A 921 14.72 73.71 17.73
C MET A 921 16.08 74.17 18.33
N PRO A 922 17.26 74.21 17.62
CA PRO A 922 17.39 74.45 16.16
C PRO A 922 18.63 73.89 15.37
N LYS A 923 18.58 74.03 14.01
CA LYS A 923 19.71 74.31 13.05
C LYS A 923 20.78 73.22 12.76
N HIS A 924 21.51 73.18 11.62
CA HIS A 924 21.53 73.91 10.33
C HIS A 924 22.35 73.09 9.27
N ASP A 925 22.15 73.36 7.96
CA ASP A 925 23.14 73.40 6.84
C ASP A 925 23.92 72.10 6.41
N ASP A 926 24.31 71.86 5.15
CA ASP A 926 24.18 72.60 3.86
C ASP A 926 24.38 71.64 2.63
N ASP A 927 23.90 72.04 1.43
CA ASP A 927 24.41 71.88 0.03
C ASP A 927 25.23 70.65 -0.49
N ALA A 928 25.41 70.36 -1.80
CA ALA A 928 24.69 70.59 -3.08
C ALA A 928 25.46 69.90 -4.26
N ALA A 929 24.88 69.85 -5.48
CA ALA A 929 25.48 69.47 -6.81
C ALA A 929 25.87 67.97 -7.04
N ALA A 930 25.58 67.27 -8.16
CA ALA A 930 25.66 67.53 -9.63
C ALA A 930 27.11 67.44 -10.19
N LEU A 931 27.47 66.82 -11.33
CA LEU A 931 26.83 66.03 -12.42
C LEU A 931 27.95 65.15 -13.13
N PRO A 932 27.79 64.47 -14.32
CA PRO A 932 28.52 63.24 -14.69
C PRO A 932 29.48 63.36 -15.91
N LEU A 933 30.03 62.22 -16.39
CA LEU A 933 30.41 61.79 -17.78
C LEU A 933 31.36 60.56 -17.68
N GLU A 934 31.08 59.38 -18.24
CA GLU A 934 31.23 58.86 -19.63
C GLU A 934 32.61 58.29 -20.08
N VAL A 935 32.59 56.99 -20.43
CA VAL A 935 33.19 56.35 -21.64
C VAL A 935 34.72 56.09 -21.77
N SER A 936 35.04 54.89 -22.31
CA SER A 936 36.30 54.42 -22.96
C SER A 936 37.54 54.10 -22.08
N SER A 937 38.59 53.41 -22.56
CA SER A 937 38.73 52.09 -23.25
C SER A 937 40.24 51.77 -23.46
N VAL A 938 40.57 50.52 -23.85
CA VAL A 938 41.83 50.06 -24.50
C VAL A 938 43.04 49.62 -23.64
N PHE A 939 43.63 48.53 -24.14
CA PHE A 939 44.87 47.78 -23.85
C PHE A 939 46.16 48.58 -23.61
N ASP A 940 47.02 48.06 -22.71
CA ASP A 940 48.28 47.32 -22.99
C ASP A 940 48.86 46.84 -21.62
N GLY A 941 49.78 45.89 -21.45
CA GLY A 941 50.67 45.16 -22.36
C GLY A 941 52.07 45.05 -21.69
N GLY A 942 52.59 43.85 -21.38
CA GLY A 942 53.92 43.72 -20.74
C GLY A 942 54.29 42.33 -20.18
N ASN A 943 55.15 41.60 -20.89
CA ASN A 943 55.77 40.33 -20.47
C ASN A 943 57.01 40.53 -19.57
N ILE A 944 57.50 39.45 -18.91
CA ILE A 944 58.85 38.87 -19.12
C ILE A 944 59.07 37.57 -18.28
N LEU A 945 59.17 36.44 -19.02
CA LEU A 945 60.04 35.25 -18.94
C LEU A 945 60.50 34.57 -17.62
N GLY A 946 60.53 33.22 -17.70
CA GLY A 946 61.33 32.32 -16.85
C GLY A 946 61.01 30.83 -17.05
N ASP A 947 61.63 30.16 -18.03
CA ASP A 947 61.69 28.67 -18.19
C ASP A 947 62.53 28.03 -17.04
N GLU A 948 62.66 26.72 -16.80
CA GLU A 948 62.56 25.46 -17.58
C GLU A 948 61.78 24.39 -16.74
N ASP A 949 61.28 23.24 -17.20
CA ASP A 949 61.92 22.22 -18.05
C ASP A 949 60.89 21.26 -18.70
N ILE A 950 61.24 20.60 -19.80
CA ILE A 950 60.33 19.81 -20.66
C ILE A 950 60.76 18.34 -20.77
N VAL A 951 59.84 17.39 -20.59
CA VAL A 951 59.85 16.12 -21.36
C VAL A 951 58.44 15.78 -21.84
N ASN A 952 58.34 15.47 -23.13
CA ASN A 952 57.12 15.26 -23.90
C ASN A 952 57.00 13.79 -24.35
N LEU A 953 55.78 13.28 -24.63
CA LEU A 953 55.54 12.19 -25.57
C LEU A 953 54.03 12.08 -25.90
N GLU A 954 53.73 11.96 -27.20
CA GLU A 954 52.40 12.16 -27.79
C GLU A 954 51.69 10.83 -28.11
N SER A 955 50.35 10.80 -28.10
CA SER A 955 49.55 10.38 -29.27
C SER A 955 48.03 10.58 -29.11
N ARG A 956 47.47 11.32 -30.07
CA ARG A 956 46.05 11.44 -30.51
C ARG A 956 45.50 10.10 -31.06
N ASP A 957 44.20 9.88 -31.37
CA ASP A 957 43.00 10.73 -31.55
C ASP A 957 41.69 9.91 -31.30
N ASP A 958 40.54 10.58 -31.50
CA ASP A 958 39.14 10.07 -31.60
C ASP A 958 38.38 9.73 -30.29
N LEU A 959 37.03 9.86 -30.17
CA LEU A 959 35.98 10.33 -31.11
C LEU A 959 34.75 10.87 -30.32
N VAL A 960 34.11 11.97 -30.73
CA VAL A 960 32.80 12.46 -30.18
C VAL A 960 31.90 13.09 -31.26
N SER A 961 30.63 12.61 -31.36
CA SER A 961 29.50 13.18 -32.14
C SER A 961 29.62 13.19 -33.69
N LEU A 962 28.53 13.24 -34.49
CA LEU A 962 27.12 13.65 -34.25
C LEU A 962 26.11 12.85 -35.15
N TYR A 963 24.81 13.15 -34.97
CA TYR A 963 23.58 12.65 -35.62
C TYR A 963 23.43 12.74 -37.16
N ALA A 964 22.46 11.96 -37.69
CA ALA A 964 21.56 12.23 -38.85
C ALA A 964 22.14 12.13 -40.29
N LEU A 965 21.40 11.81 -41.38
CA LEU A 965 19.99 11.40 -41.61
C LEU A 965 19.88 10.57 -42.94
N ILE A 966 18.87 9.70 -43.06
CA ILE A 966 18.14 9.17 -44.26
C ILE A 966 18.77 9.26 -45.67
N ASP A 967 18.85 8.12 -46.39
CA ASP A 967 18.30 7.99 -47.78
C ASP A 967 17.87 6.55 -48.11
N THR A 968 17.37 6.29 -49.32
CA THR A 968 16.20 5.44 -49.61
C THR A 968 16.43 4.28 -50.58
N SER A 969 15.53 3.29 -50.47
CA SER A 969 15.01 2.37 -51.51
C SER A 969 15.88 1.88 -52.69
N GLY A 970 15.99 0.55 -52.80
CA GLY A 970 15.81 -0.16 -54.08
C GLY A 970 16.98 -1.05 -54.54
N GLY A 971 16.67 -2.28 -54.96
CA GLY A 971 17.62 -3.15 -55.66
C GLY A 971 17.42 -4.65 -55.40
N TYR A 972 16.96 -5.38 -56.42
CA TYR A 972 16.83 -6.85 -56.44
C TYR A 972 18.13 -7.53 -56.89
N LEU A 973 18.19 -8.87 -56.75
CA LEU A 973 19.21 -9.83 -57.25
C LEU A 973 20.54 -9.85 -56.46
N GLY A 974 21.17 -11.00 -56.21
CA GLY A 974 20.76 -12.39 -56.42
C GLY A 974 21.95 -13.37 -56.31
N LEU A 975 21.70 -14.62 -55.90
CA LEU A 975 22.52 -15.84 -56.08
C LEU A 975 24.04 -15.75 -55.82
N GLU A 976 24.53 -16.33 -54.73
CA GLU A 976 24.90 -17.78 -54.62
C GLU A 976 24.83 -18.24 -53.15
#